data_AF-A0A178EEN9-F1
#
_entry.id   AF-A0A178EEN9-F1
#
_cell.length_a   1.000
_cell.length_b   1.000
_cell.length_c   1.000
_cell.angle_alpha   90.00
_cell.angle_beta   90.00
_cell.angle_gamma   90.00
#
_symmetry.space_group_name_H-M   'P 1'
#
loop_
_entity.id
_entity.type
_entity.pdbx_description
1 polymer ?
#
loop_
_entity_poly.entity_id
_entity_poly.type
_entity_poly.pdbx_seq_one_letter_code
_entity_poly.pdbx_strand_id
1 'polypeptide(L)'
;MNSITLRARARDVIYRAASRRMIMLPRRTGLFNSSFSVARVCPTALRPLPSNHAFTNQSQAMAPTSIPYDYIVIGGGSGGSGAARRAAGWYNARTLLVENGRSGGTCVNVGCVPKKMTWYFASVNETIKGAHHYFYDVPEDVKFHFEKFKARRDAHILKLNGAYERNWSKEGIDLVQGTARFTGTKEIEVTLNKGSEKVTYTAPHILVATGGHPIVPKDVEGATHGITSDGFFDMEYLPKKIAVVGAGYIAVELAGVLNAIGVEVHMFIRGDTFLRTFDPMIQETMTKTYEDAGVIIHKGFKGFSKVERLDEVPAKDATLHEKLTEGPAAGKQLRITDKDGQSFEFNELLWAIGRAPELENLNIEVTGLALTKKGHIAADDYQNTNVEGIYALGDVTGKAELTPVAIAAGRQLGNRVFGPPEFKTARLEYENIPTVVFSHPEVGTIGLTEPQAVEKYGRDKLKIYTTKFSAMYFDVFSPEEKAKHPTQYKIICAGPEEKVVGLHILGEGSGEMLQGFGVAIRMGATKADFDRCVAIHPTRKVVGSTLTLTQTNGSFLVAFLALFVSFAGTSFFRITCFIIHHNLSTEKARDAVYHQRQAILRNSASGTQAFLSLSSMIWSYLAQRPRKQRIIRRLAPLLAHTSIVIAVFAVAGIFSSRITGLTGDEVLLRSTSMDPGPANYTKSDLRMFLMPYLSNGWRERARYAEECYDSISPQDSAICQKFVKKQLHREIDRNAPCPFSNGLCKSELGNIRIDTGFLDSNDDLGFNTPSADRIRLRQVLHCAPLATEGFAEKRNISVGNFSLPYSLYHYGPVLPPSGYDDLPVNHTHIEPIETRNLLDPLMPLGPMPGQYNLKVVGAPSLRATVQNSIAWAPNEGLLRNDSDVVLLFLTSKNLMYRAEVDDPWFSAHERYVEVVANGRNDSYFLAKADEAAAPLACATSVQICHQPFSDTSKCSLPQGVVDITGDEAYMDYPSNLTSAQRNMSAIFASYMLLDTSIYLPVSMMGGYILQAKNSLQHGQQTKLPDNQWQLEVEHMSAVVLSGLQSAIVEYATGPSDPRLISYYASPEAPNEQQKLVARNIKVRSTTHANFSVLGLAIILTVGTLILLIETILECVYVRVLWRGRDWHQYKRIEWCVNGTLQLQRLAHEQLGYGPWTGCDEEIPLLAEDGQLATLDLRDPKHPRLRTRAAEARELNRPGTGGETLWEGEGSVKAEKEKHGQSQNEIDVESGSQSSRV
;
A
#
# COMPACT_ATOMS: atom_id res chain seq x y z
N MET A 1 10.11 40.28 -28.50
CA MET A 1 9.41 41.48 -29.03
C MET A 1 8.22 41.02 -29.87
N ASN A 2 7.34 41.95 -30.27
CA ASN A 2 5.98 41.65 -30.77
C ASN A 2 5.95 41.10 -32.21
N SER A 3 4.99 40.21 -32.52
CA SER A 3 4.30 40.03 -33.83
C SER A 3 3.38 38.78 -33.78
N ILE A 4 2.14 38.69 -34.28
CA ILE A 4 1.06 39.69 -34.53
C ILE A 4 -0.29 38.95 -34.83
N THR A 5 -1.47 39.55 -34.53
CA THR A 5 -2.84 39.18 -35.04
C THR A 5 -3.43 37.76 -34.79
N LEU A 6 -4.69 37.44 -35.15
CA LEU A 6 -6.01 37.94 -34.66
C LEU A 6 -7.19 37.15 -35.32
N ARG A 7 -8.16 36.68 -34.51
CA ARG A 7 -9.61 36.40 -34.81
C ARG A 7 -10.07 35.60 -36.07
N ALA A 8 -10.78 34.49 -35.80
CA ALA A 8 -12.20 34.23 -36.15
C ALA A 8 -12.66 32.98 -35.35
N ARG A 9 -13.86 32.78 -34.77
CA ARG A 9 -15.15 33.51 -34.60
C ARG A 9 -16.30 33.27 -35.62
N ALA A 10 -17.08 32.21 -35.38
CA ALA A 10 -18.51 32.06 -35.72
C ALA A 10 -19.20 31.24 -34.59
N ARG A 11 -20.15 31.82 -33.85
CA ARG A 11 -21.63 31.68 -33.92
C ARG A 11 -22.17 30.36 -33.29
N ASP A 12 -23.02 30.39 -32.26
CA ASP A 12 -24.42 30.91 -32.14
C ASP A 12 -25.40 30.09 -33.02
N VAL A 13 -26.64 29.72 -32.63
CA VAL A 13 -27.63 30.23 -31.64
C VAL A 13 -28.74 29.13 -31.47
N ILE A 14 -29.70 29.01 -30.53
CA ILE A 14 -29.96 29.24 -29.07
C ILE A 14 -31.33 28.55 -28.78
N TYR A 15 -31.59 27.92 -27.62
CA TYR A 15 -32.89 27.89 -26.85
C TYR A 15 -32.73 26.92 -25.62
N ARG A 16 -32.79 27.26 -24.33
CA ARG A 16 -33.66 28.09 -23.43
C ARG A 16 -34.95 27.42 -22.90
N ALA A 17 -34.94 26.99 -21.64
CA ALA A 17 -35.91 27.32 -20.56
C ALA A 17 -35.61 26.51 -19.26
N ALA A 18 -35.95 26.93 -18.03
CA ALA A 18 -36.06 28.27 -17.43
C ALA A 18 -36.12 28.15 -15.88
N SER A 19 -35.54 29.09 -15.12
CA SER A 19 -35.55 29.09 -13.64
C SER A 19 -36.13 30.39 -13.05
N ARG A 20 -36.89 30.29 -11.95
CA ARG A 20 -37.42 31.39 -11.09
C ARG A 20 -37.67 30.82 -9.68
N ARG A 21 -37.48 31.50 -8.53
CA ARG A 21 -37.00 32.85 -8.12
C ARG A 21 -36.18 32.63 -6.81
N MET A 22 -35.10 33.35 -6.48
CA MET A 22 -35.02 34.72 -5.92
C MET A 22 -35.82 34.85 -4.60
N ILE A 23 -35.26 35.29 -3.45
CA ILE A 23 -34.73 36.62 -3.11
C ILE A 23 -33.84 36.57 -1.82
N MET A 24 -32.79 37.39 -1.70
CA MET A 24 -32.30 37.94 -0.40
C MET A 24 -31.33 39.13 -0.58
N LEU A 25 -31.46 40.17 0.28
CA LEU A 25 -30.59 41.35 0.60
C LEU A 25 -31.50 42.37 1.38
N PRO A 26 -31.04 43.50 2.00
CA PRO A 26 -29.71 44.14 2.00
C PRO A 26 -29.15 44.67 3.35
N ARG A 27 -27.82 44.93 3.41
CA ARG A 27 -27.09 46.11 3.97
C ARG A 27 -25.57 45.75 4.02
N ARG A 28 -24.61 46.47 3.41
CA ARG A 28 -24.09 47.86 3.59
C ARG A 28 -23.45 48.13 4.97
N THR A 29 -22.19 48.62 5.11
CA THR A 29 -21.10 48.86 4.13
C THR A 29 -19.74 49.18 4.80
N GLY A 30 -18.62 48.72 4.19
CA GLY A 30 -17.29 49.38 4.18
C GLY A 30 -16.42 49.29 5.45
N LEU A 31 -15.09 49.50 5.43
CA LEU A 31 -14.02 49.68 4.41
C LEU A 31 -12.67 49.30 5.11
N PHE A 32 -11.47 49.16 4.53
CA PHE A 32 -10.84 49.62 3.27
C PHE A 32 -9.83 48.57 2.73
N ASN A 33 -9.29 48.79 1.53
CA ASN A 33 -8.42 47.86 0.78
C ASN A 33 -6.95 47.81 1.24
N SER A 34 -6.26 46.73 0.87
CA SER A 34 -4.88 46.79 0.36
C SER A 34 -4.82 46.15 -1.03
N SER A 35 -3.96 46.68 -1.92
CA SER A 35 -3.79 46.20 -3.29
C SER A 35 -2.31 46.19 -3.66
N PHE A 36 -1.85 45.13 -4.32
CA PHE A 36 -0.48 45.05 -4.85
C PHE A 36 -0.30 45.86 -6.15
N SER A 37 0.93 46.31 -6.37
CA SER A 37 1.46 46.67 -7.69
C SER A 37 2.92 46.23 -7.79
N VAL A 38 3.44 46.03 -9.01
CA VAL A 38 4.72 45.37 -9.26
C VAL A 38 5.54 46.12 -10.32
N ALA A 39 6.77 46.49 -9.98
CA ALA A 39 7.85 46.76 -10.93
C ALA A 39 9.22 46.57 -10.26
N ARG A 40 10.25 46.19 -11.03
CA ARG A 40 11.65 46.03 -10.59
C ARG A 40 12.55 47.05 -11.29
N VAL A 41 13.60 47.52 -10.60
CA VAL A 41 14.89 47.90 -11.18
C VAL A 41 16.02 47.42 -10.23
N CYS A 42 17.22 47.20 -10.74
CA CYS A 42 18.44 46.70 -10.05
C CYS A 42 19.61 47.70 -10.30
N PRO A 43 20.88 47.53 -9.84
CA PRO A 43 21.50 46.42 -9.08
C PRO A 43 22.50 46.79 -7.94
N THR A 44 23.01 45.75 -7.25
CA THR A 44 24.37 45.56 -6.62
C THR A 44 25.16 46.69 -5.92
N ALA A 45 25.61 46.41 -4.68
CA ALA A 45 27.04 46.47 -4.25
C ALA A 45 27.28 45.76 -2.89
N LEU A 46 28.54 45.45 -2.55
CA LEU A 46 29.01 44.94 -1.22
C LEU A 46 29.45 46.15 -0.32
N ARG A 47 29.90 46.07 0.96
CA ARG A 47 30.49 44.99 1.79
C ARG A 47 30.21 45.20 3.33
N PRO A 48 31.07 44.98 4.37
CA PRO A 48 30.65 44.25 5.58
C PRO A 48 30.67 45.01 6.94
N LEU A 49 30.54 44.25 8.04
CA LEU A 49 30.61 44.58 9.48
C LEU A 49 31.79 45.48 9.92
N PRO A 50 31.65 46.13 11.10
CA PRO A 50 32.58 45.89 12.21
C PRO A 50 31.87 45.57 13.55
N SER A 51 32.64 45.40 14.64
CA SER A 51 32.20 44.79 15.91
C SER A 51 32.83 45.40 17.19
N ASN A 52 32.41 44.86 18.35
CA ASN A 52 33.06 44.84 19.68
C ASN A 52 32.86 45.99 20.69
N HIS A 53 32.94 45.57 21.97
CA HIS A 53 33.14 46.31 23.22
C HIS A 53 31.98 47.20 23.74
N ALA A 54 31.69 47.25 25.04
CA ALA A 54 32.00 46.32 26.16
C ALA A 54 31.01 46.54 27.32
N PHE A 55 30.86 45.55 28.20
CA PHE A 55 30.05 45.66 29.44
C PHE A 55 30.74 46.51 30.51
N THR A 56 29.95 47.18 31.35
CA THR A 56 30.31 47.52 32.74
C THR A 56 29.31 46.89 33.70
N ASN A 57 29.80 46.36 34.81
CA ASN A 57 29.01 45.57 35.76
C ASN A 57 28.14 46.44 36.68
N GLN A 58 26.91 46.00 36.93
CA GLN A 58 26.39 45.96 38.30
C GLN A 58 25.80 44.58 38.59
N SER A 59 26.34 43.92 39.61
CA SER A 59 25.91 42.59 40.04
C SER A 59 24.78 42.70 41.08
N GLN A 60 23.56 42.36 40.69
CA GLN A 60 22.56 41.87 41.63
C GLN A 60 22.39 40.37 41.42
N ALA A 61 22.76 39.58 42.42
CA ALA A 61 22.50 38.15 42.45
C ALA A 61 21.01 37.92 42.73
N MET A 62 20.20 37.88 41.67
CA MET A 62 18.85 37.34 41.79
C MET A 62 18.93 35.85 42.15
N ALA A 63 18.09 35.41 43.08
CA ALA A 63 17.94 33.99 43.39
C ALA A 63 17.55 33.20 42.11
N PRO A 64 17.94 31.92 41.97
CA PRO A 64 17.66 31.14 40.77
C PRO A 64 16.15 30.90 40.63
N THR A 65 15.48 31.73 39.82
CA THR A 65 14.04 31.65 39.56
C THR A 65 13.72 30.38 38.77
N SER A 66 13.13 29.37 39.43
CA SER A 66 12.77 28.13 38.76
C SER A 66 11.67 28.34 37.71
N ILE A 67 11.84 27.72 36.54
CA ILE A 67 11.00 27.99 35.36
C ILE A 67 9.76 27.07 35.40
N PRO A 68 8.53 27.62 35.42
CA PRO A 68 7.32 26.82 35.62
C PRO A 68 6.72 26.25 34.33
N TYR A 69 6.32 24.97 34.39
CA TYR A 69 5.64 24.22 33.34
C TYR A 69 4.38 23.53 33.89
N ASP A 70 3.45 23.14 33.02
CA ASP A 70 2.31 22.28 33.41
C ASP A 70 2.77 20.82 33.56
N TYR A 71 3.73 20.40 32.73
CA TYR A 71 4.24 19.03 32.65
C TYR A 71 5.75 19.01 32.40
N ILE A 72 6.46 18.17 33.16
CA ILE A 72 7.87 17.83 32.91
C ILE A 72 7.97 16.34 32.59
N VAL A 73 8.66 16.00 31.51
CA VAL A 73 8.93 14.62 31.09
C VAL A 73 10.44 14.38 31.08
N ILE A 74 10.89 13.44 31.91
CA ILE A 74 12.30 13.05 32.03
C ILE A 74 12.51 11.78 31.19
N GLY A 75 13.28 11.90 30.11
CA GLY A 75 13.53 10.86 29.11
C GLY A 75 12.78 11.11 27.79
N GLY A 76 13.51 11.34 26.71
CA GLY A 76 13.00 11.51 25.34
C GLY A 76 12.77 10.19 24.59
N GLY A 77 12.76 9.07 25.31
CA GLY A 77 12.44 7.74 24.80
C GLY A 77 10.97 7.57 24.39
N SER A 78 10.63 6.36 23.94
CA SER A 78 9.31 6.05 23.35
C SER A 78 8.12 6.39 24.26
N GLY A 79 8.25 6.13 25.57
CA GLY A 79 7.21 6.45 26.56
C GLY A 79 7.06 7.96 26.81
N GLY A 80 8.17 8.63 27.10
CA GLY A 80 8.19 10.08 27.34
C GLY A 80 7.72 10.88 26.13
N SER A 81 8.21 10.56 24.93
CA SER A 81 7.69 11.15 23.68
C SER A 81 6.22 10.81 23.43
N GLY A 82 5.71 9.66 23.89
CA GLY A 82 4.29 9.30 23.78
C GLY A 82 3.39 10.16 24.67
N ALA A 83 3.87 10.49 25.87
CA ALA A 83 3.19 11.33 26.84
C ALA A 83 3.29 12.83 26.51
N ALA A 84 4.50 13.35 26.30
CA ALA A 84 4.75 14.77 26.04
C ALA A 84 3.97 15.28 24.83
N ARG A 85 4.02 14.52 23.72
CA ARG A 85 3.27 14.83 22.49
C ARG A 85 1.77 14.85 22.73
N ARG A 86 1.22 13.96 23.55
CA ARG A 86 -0.21 13.95 23.89
C ARG A 86 -0.60 15.12 24.80
N ALA A 87 0.25 15.52 25.74
CA ALA A 87 -0.01 16.65 26.63
C ALA A 87 0.01 17.99 25.86
N ALA A 88 1.07 18.25 25.09
CA ALA A 88 1.22 19.49 24.33
C ALA A 88 0.33 19.51 23.08
N GLY A 89 0.54 18.61 22.11
CA GLY A 89 -0.07 18.68 20.78
C GLY A 89 -1.59 18.41 20.69
N TRP A 90 -2.24 17.94 21.76
CA TRP A 90 -3.69 17.71 21.80
C TRP A 90 -4.42 18.51 22.89
N TYR A 91 -3.73 18.90 23.97
CA TYR A 91 -4.34 19.58 25.12
C TYR A 91 -3.66 20.91 25.49
N ASN A 92 -2.65 21.34 24.71
CA ASN A 92 -1.91 22.59 24.88
C ASN A 92 -1.27 22.78 26.27
N ALA A 93 -0.98 21.70 27.00
CA ALA A 93 -0.28 21.77 28.27
C ALA A 93 1.19 22.16 28.02
N ARG A 94 1.69 23.19 28.71
CA ARG A 94 3.06 23.67 28.57
C ARG A 94 4.01 22.57 29.06
N THR A 95 4.70 21.92 28.12
CA THR A 95 5.43 20.68 28.37
C THR A 95 6.92 20.84 28.12
N LEU A 96 7.72 20.58 29.16
CA LEU A 96 9.16 20.41 29.07
C LEU A 96 9.50 18.93 28.85
N LEU A 97 10.40 18.63 27.94
CA LEU A 97 11.01 17.31 27.78
C LEU A 97 12.52 17.42 27.95
N VAL A 98 13.07 16.62 28.87
CA VAL A 98 14.52 16.56 29.13
C VAL A 98 15.06 15.22 28.63
N GLU A 99 16.08 15.27 27.79
CA GLU A 99 16.81 14.11 27.26
C GLU A 99 18.31 14.30 27.52
N ASN A 100 19.00 13.23 27.91
CA ASN A 100 20.43 13.25 28.19
C ASN A 100 21.26 12.65 27.05
N GLY A 101 20.68 11.68 26.32
CA GLY A 101 21.32 10.96 25.23
C GLY A 101 20.79 11.37 23.85
N ARG A 102 20.40 10.37 23.04
CA ARG A 102 19.91 10.57 21.67
C ARG A 102 18.38 10.53 21.62
N SER A 103 17.77 11.59 21.10
CA SER A 103 16.32 11.77 20.93
C SER A 103 15.64 10.52 20.33
N GLY A 104 14.60 10.01 21.00
CA GLY A 104 13.93 8.74 20.68
C GLY A 104 14.36 7.55 21.55
N GLY A 105 15.43 7.68 22.34
CA GLY A 105 15.88 6.70 23.35
C GLY A 105 16.31 5.35 22.76
N THR A 106 16.36 4.32 23.61
CA THR A 106 16.90 2.98 23.31
C THR A 106 16.39 2.40 21.98
N CYS A 107 15.07 2.38 21.76
CA CYS A 107 14.46 1.71 20.60
C CYS A 107 14.91 2.27 19.23
N VAL A 108 15.14 3.58 19.15
CA VAL A 108 15.60 4.24 17.91
C VAL A 108 17.11 4.08 17.72
N ASN A 109 17.88 4.07 18.81
CA ASN A 109 19.32 4.28 18.77
C ASN A 109 20.18 3.02 18.95
N VAL A 110 19.78 2.11 19.85
CA VAL A 110 20.51 0.89 20.28
C VAL A 110 19.51 -0.26 20.55
N GLY A 111 18.44 -0.33 19.75
CA GLY A 111 17.31 -1.21 19.99
C GLY A 111 16.55 -1.58 18.72
N CYS A 112 15.22 -1.49 18.75
CA CYS A 112 14.31 -1.95 17.69
C CYS A 112 14.78 -1.66 16.26
N VAL A 113 15.17 -0.41 15.98
CA VAL A 113 15.54 0.07 14.64
C VAL A 113 16.86 -0.53 14.17
N PRO A 114 18.03 -0.31 14.82
CA PRO A 114 19.27 -0.93 14.37
C PRO A 114 19.20 -2.47 14.41
N LYS A 115 18.50 -3.07 15.39
CA LYS A 115 18.26 -4.52 15.47
C LYS A 115 17.56 -5.04 14.20
N LYS A 116 16.37 -4.53 13.84
CA LYS A 116 15.64 -5.04 12.67
C LYS A 116 16.33 -4.69 11.34
N MET A 117 17.05 -3.57 11.26
CA MET A 117 17.91 -3.28 10.11
C MET A 117 19.04 -4.30 9.96
N THR A 118 19.68 -4.71 11.06
CA THR A 118 20.80 -5.68 11.04
C THR A 118 20.29 -7.11 10.85
N TRP A 119 19.08 -7.41 11.33
CA TRP A 119 18.35 -8.64 10.98
C TRP A 119 18.07 -8.74 9.48
N TYR A 120 17.61 -7.66 8.81
CA TYR A 120 17.44 -7.69 7.35
C TYR A 120 18.78 -7.89 6.61
N PHE A 121 19.89 -7.35 7.11
CA PHE A 121 21.22 -7.62 6.55
C PHE A 121 21.61 -9.11 6.67
N ALA A 122 21.34 -9.72 7.82
CA ALA A 122 21.53 -11.16 8.03
C ALA A 122 20.62 -12.02 7.13
N SER A 123 19.33 -11.70 7.04
CA SER A 123 18.39 -12.45 6.20
C SER A 123 18.68 -12.33 4.71
N VAL A 124 19.22 -11.21 4.23
CA VAL A 124 19.73 -11.12 2.84
C VAL A 124 20.89 -12.11 2.62
N ASN A 125 21.77 -12.31 3.60
CA ASN A 125 22.85 -13.32 3.50
C ASN A 125 22.29 -14.76 3.48
N GLU A 126 21.22 -15.03 4.24
CA GLU A 126 20.50 -16.31 4.19
C GLU A 126 19.83 -16.53 2.82
N THR A 127 19.16 -15.50 2.27
CA THR A 127 18.56 -15.56 0.93
C THR A 127 19.61 -15.79 -0.16
N ILE A 128 20.76 -15.12 -0.07
CA ILE A 128 21.89 -15.29 -1.03
C ILE A 128 22.42 -16.72 -0.97
N LYS A 129 22.65 -17.28 0.23
CA LYS A 129 23.06 -18.69 0.40
C LYS A 129 22.01 -19.67 -0.16
N GLY A 130 20.72 -19.42 0.08
CA GLY A 130 19.63 -20.25 -0.42
C GLY A 130 19.35 -20.14 -1.92
N ALA A 131 19.88 -19.11 -2.61
CA ALA A 131 19.53 -18.81 -4.00
C ALA A 131 19.91 -19.92 -5.00
N HIS A 132 20.96 -20.70 -4.71
CA HIS A 132 21.39 -21.80 -5.57
C HIS A 132 20.35 -22.94 -5.66
N HIS A 133 19.55 -23.17 -4.61
CA HIS A 133 18.40 -24.11 -4.64
C HIS A 133 17.26 -23.64 -5.58
N TYR A 134 17.24 -22.34 -5.92
CA TYR A 134 16.34 -21.74 -6.90
C TYR A 134 16.97 -21.59 -8.29
N PHE A 135 18.12 -22.23 -8.53
CA PHE A 135 18.87 -22.19 -9.80
C PHE A 135 19.37 -20.79 -10.20
N TYR A 136 19.66 -19.93 -9.22
CA TYR A 136 20.43 -18.71 -9.45
C TYR A 136 21.93 -19.00 -9.34
N ASP A 137 22.70 -18.64 -10.38
CA ASP A 137 24.16 -18.71 -10.40
C ASP A 137 24.78 -17.64 -9.47
N VAL A 138 24.86 -17.99 -8.18
CA VAL A 138 25.45 -17.16 -7.12
C VAL A 138 26.75 -17.80 -6.67
N PRO A 139 27.90 -17.10 -6.70
CA PRO A 139 29.17 -17.63 -6.20
C PRO A 139 29.10 -18.02 -4.73
N GLU A 140 29.74 -19.11 -4.31
CA GLU A 140 29.73 -19.55 -2.91
C GLU A 140 30.36 -18.54 -1.94
N ASP A 141 31.29 -17.69 -2.42
CA ASP A 141 32.08 -16.75 -1.61
C ASP A 141 31.59 -15.29 -1.64
N VAL A 142 30.27 -15.04 -1.74
CA VAL A 142 29.71 -13.66 -1.79
C VAL A 142 30.17 -12.81 -0.60
N LYS A 143 31.09 -11.88 -0.86
CA LYS A 143 31.67 -10.96 0.14
C LYS A 143 30.71 -9.81 0.46
N PHE A 144 30.32 -9.70 1.73
CA PHE A 144 29.53 -8.59 2.25
C PHE A 144 30.40 -7.54 2.96
N HIS A 145 29.85 -6.33 3.11
CA HIS A 145 30.54 -5.18 3.72
C HIS A 145 29.77 -4.65 4.94
N PHE A 146 30.04 -5.20 6.11
CA PHE A 146 29.38 -4.83 7.37
C PHE A 146 29.67 -3.36 7.75
N GLU A 147 30.87 -2.86 7.49
CA GLU A 147 31.31 -1.50 7.75
C GLU A 147 30.50 -0.46 6.94
N LYS A 148 30.24 -0.76 5.66
CA LYS A 148 29.42 0.08 4.77
C LYS A 148 27.95 0.02 5.17
N PHE A 149 27.46 -1.15 5.60
CA PHE A 149 26.11 -1.31 6.14
C PHE A 149 25.92 -0.50 7.43
N LYS A 150 26.84 -0.61 8.39
CA LYS A 150 26.83 0.15 9.66
C LYS A 150 26.75 1.65 9.43
N ALA A 151 27.64 2.20 8.59
CA ALA A 151 27.64 3.63 8.29
C ALA A 151 26.29 4.11 7.73
N ARG A 152 25.66 3.31 6.84
CA ARG A 152 24.34 3.62 6.28
C ARG A 152 23.19 3.48 7.29
N ARG A 153 23.28 2.52 8.21
CA ARG A 153 22.34 2.31 9.34
C ARG A 153 22.39 3.49 10.31
N ASP A 154 23.59 3.90 10.70
CA ASP A 154 23.80 4.95 11.71
C ASP A 154 23.41 6.34 11.17
N ALA A 155 23.69 6.61 9.88
CA ALA A 155 23.19 7.80 9.19
C ALA A 155 21.65 7.84 9.09
N HIS A 156 20.98 6.69 8.98
CA HIS A 156 19.51 6.63 9.02
C HIS A 156 18.97 6.96 10.41
N ILE A 157 19.60 6.44 11.48
CA ILE A 157 19.24 6.72 12.87
C ILE A 157 19.38 8.21 13.18
N LEU A 158 20.48 8.85 12.77
CA LEU A 158 20.68 10.31 12.91
C LEU A 158 19.55 11.12 12.24
N LYS A 159 19.10 10.71 11.05
CA LYS A 159 17.97 11.33 10.35
C LYS A 159 16.65 11.16 11.13
N LEU A 160 16.46 10.05 11.84
CA LEU A 160 15.31 9.82 12.72
C LEU A 160 15.38 10.68 14.00
N ASN A 161 16.55 10.81 14.65
CA ASN A 161 16.69 11.64 15.86
C ASN A 161 16.21 13.07 15.60
N GLY A 162 16.73 13.72 14.56
CA GLY A 162 16.30 15.06 14.17
C GLY A 162 14.84 15.14 13.67
N ALA A 163 14.23 14.01 13.27
CA ALA A 163 12.81 13.98 12.94
C ALA A 163 11.91 13.96 14.19
N TYR A 164 12.33 13.33 15.28
CA TYR A 164 11.66 13.46 16.58
C TYR A 164 11.68 14.91 17.06
N GLU A 165 12.86 15.54 17.07
CA GLU A 165 13.06 16.91 17.55
C GLU A 165 12.22 17.94 16.77
N ARG A 166 12.20 17.84 15.43
CA ARG A 166 11.35 18.68 14.57
C ARG A 166 9.85 18.47 14.81
N ASN A 167 9.43 17.27 15.23
CA ASN A 167 8.02 17.00 15.55
C ASN A 167 7.66 17.52 16.95
N TRP A 168 8.55 17.37 17.94
CA TRP A 168 8.36 17.92 19.29
C TRP A 168 8.24 19.45 19.27
N SER A 169 9.14 20.13 18.55
CA SER A 169 9.09 21.59 18.37
C SER A 169 7.80 22.06 17.68
N LYS A 170 7.32 21.35 16.66
CA LYS A 170 6.03 21.64 15.99
C LYS A 170 4.81 21.44 16.88
N GLU A 171 4.91 20.60 17.91
CA GLU A 171 3.83 20.28 18.85
C GLU A 171 3.92 21.10 20.15
N GLY A 172 4.81 22.09 20.23
CA GLY A 172 4.92 23.00 21.38
C GLY A 172 5.61 22.39 22.60
N ILE A 173 6.49 21.40 22.41
CA ILE A 173 7.33 20.83 23.47
C ILE A 173 8.67 21.55 23.50
N ASP A 174 9.02 22.11 24.65
CA ASP A 174 10.35 22.66 24.92
C ASP A 174 11.33 21.50 25.21
N LEU A 175 12.34 21.31 24.35
CA LEU A 175 13.37 20.28 24.50
C LEU A 175 14.62 20.84 25.19
N VAL A 176 15.05 20.21 26.28
CA VAL A 176 16.32 20.48 26.94
C VAL A 176 17.23 19.24 26.85
N GLN A 177 18.47 19.47 26.42
CA GLN A 177 19.51 18.44 26.30
C GLN A 177 20.44 18.50 27.52
N GLY A 178 20.32 17.55 28.45
CA GLY A 178 21.02 17.53 29.72
C GLY A 178 20.57 16.42 30.68
N THR A 179 21.32 16.24 31.77
CA THR A 179 20.97 15.32 32.87
C THR A 179 20.04 16.02 33.86
N ALA A 180 18.84 15.49 34.07
CA ALA A 180 17.89 15.93 35.09
C ALA A 180 18.14 15.26 36.45
N ARG A 181 18.00 16.01 37.53
CA ARG A 181 18.09 15.55 38.93
C ARG A 181 17.00 16.19 39.78
N PHE A 182 16.32 15.41 40.62
CA PHE A 182 15.34 15.96 41.58
C PHE A 182 16.02 16.77 42.69
N THR A 183 15.62 18.04 42.83
CA THR A 183 15.96 18.90 43.99
C THR A 183 14.84 18.91 45.03
N GLY A 184 13.61 18.59 44.62
CA GLY A 184 12.45 18.43 45.50
C GLY A 184 11.32 17.68 44.81
N THR A 185 10.21 17.46 45.51
CA THR A 185 9.05 16.66 45.03
C THR A 185 8.37 17.22 43.76
N LYS A 186 8.60 18.50 43.44
CA LYS A 186 8.04 19.22 42.29
C LYS A 186 9.06 20.07 41.55
N GLU A 187 10.34 19.78 41.74
CA GLU A 187 11.43 20.58 41.17
C GLU A 187 12.58 19.68 40.71
N ILE A 188 13.12 20.00 39.53
CA ILE A 188 14.34 19.39 39.00
C ILE A 188 15.37 20.47 38.67
N GLU A 189 16.64 20.14 38.90
CA GLU A 189 17.78 20.81 38.29
C GLU A 189 18.18 20.02 37.03
N VAL A 190 18.45 20.70 35.91
CA VAL A 190 19.04 20.08 34.72
C VAL A 190 20.43 20.66 34.50
N THR A 191 21.44 19.80 34.49
CA THR A 191 22.80 20.16 34.04
C THR A 191 22.88 19.97 32.53
N LEU A 192 23.20 21.04 31.79
CA LEU A 192 23.12 21.04 30.33
C LEU A 192 24.28 20.26 29.67
N ASN A 193 24.00 19.64 28.52
CA ASN A 193 25.02 18.94 27.72
C ASN A 193 25.95 19.91 26.94
N LYS A 194 25.67 21.23 26.97
CA LYS A 194 26.47 22.26 26.29
C LYS A 194 26.91 23.32 27.29
N GLY A 195 27.98 23.01 28.02
CA GLY A 195 28.52 23.82 29.11
C GLY A 195 27.89 23.45 30.45
N SER A 196 28.66 23.58 31.54
CA SER A 196 28.32 23.13 32.89
C SER A 196 27.25 23.99 33.60
N GLU A 197 26.36 24.62 32.85
CA GLU A 197 25.26 25.43 33.36
C GLU A 197 24.15 24.54 33.92
N LYS A 198 23.50 25.02 34.98
CA LYS A 198 22.43 24.34 35.71
C LYS A 198 21.19 25.21 35.69
N VAL A 199 20.06 24.65 35.25
CA VAL A 199 18.78 25.36 35.15
C VAL A 199 17.70 24.61 35.91
N THR A 200 16.95 25.32 36.75
CA THR A 200 15.93 24.74 37.62
C THR A 200 14.52 24.89 37.02
N TYR A 201 13.74 23.82 37.06
CA TYR A 201 12.38 23.74 36.48
C TYR A 201 11.40 23.15 37.50
N THR A 202 10.15 23.62 37.46
CA THR A 202 9.07 23.14 38.35
C THR A 202 7.78 22.86 37.58
N ALA A 203 7.04 21.83 37.98
CA ALA A 203 5.71 21.50 37.45
C ALA A 203 4.85 20.73 38.46
N PRO A 204 3.51 20.88 38.43
CA PRO A 204 2.61 20.06 39.26
C PRO A 204 2.64 18.59 38.86
N HIS A 205 2.91 18.30 37.58
CA HIS A 205 2.95 16.97 37.00
C HIS A 205 4.36 16.66 36.47
N ILE A 206 4.96 15.56 36.92
CA ILE A 206 6.29 15.09 36.48
C ILE A 206 6.20 13.62 36.09
N LEU A 207 6.74 13.26 34.92
CA LEU A 207 6.85 11.87 34.45
C LEU A 207 8.32 11.43 34.40
N VAL A 208 8.64 10.33 35.06
CA VAL A 208 9.88 9.57 34.88
C VAL A 208 9.69 8.52 33.79
N ALA A 209 10.38 8.67 32.67
CA ALA A 209 10.35 7.77 31.51
C ALA A 209 11.77 7.52 30.95
N THR A 210 12.77 7.51 31.83
CA THR A 210 14.21 7.33 31.53
C THR A 210 14.55 5.98 30.90
N GLY A 211 13.73 4.95 31.12
CA GLY A 211 13.93 3.62 30.56
C GLY A 211 14.91 2.79 31.41
N GLY A 212 15.97 2.29 30.79
CA GLY A 212 16.92 1.39 31.43
C GLY A 212 18.18 1.10 30.59
N HIS A 213 19.18 0.51 31.24
CA HIS A 213 20.49 0.15 30.68
C HIS A 213 20.76 -1.37 30.76
N PRO A 214 21.67 -1.93 29.94
CA PRO A 214 22.06 -3.34 30.03
C PRO A 214 22.85 -3.65 31.32
N ILE A 215 22.67 -4.85 31.88
CA ILE A 215 23.39 -5.28 33.08
C ILE A 215 24.75 -5.91 32.71
N VAL A 216 25.83 -5.37 33.26
CA VAL A 216 27.16 -6.01 33.31
C VAL A 216 27.33 -6.66 34.70
N PRO A 217 27.80 -7.92 34.81
CA PRO A 217 27.90 -8.60 36.10
C PRO A 217 29.04 -8.04 36.96
N LYS A 218 28.74 -7.73 38.23
CA LYS A 218 29.71 -7.18 39.20
C LYS A 218 30.49 -8.25 39.97
N ASP A 219 30.12 -9.54 39.82
CA ASP A 219 30.74 -10.70 40.48
C ASP A 219 31.74 -11.46 39.58
N VAL A 220 32.09 -10.89 38.42
CA VAL A 220 33.02 -11.48 37.44
C VAL A 220 34.19 -10.52 37.24
N GLU A 221 35.40 -10.99 37.53
CA GLU A 221 36.62 -10.19 37.36
C GLU A 221 36.82 -9.86 35.87
N GLY A 222 37.15 -8.61 35.55
CA GLY A 222 37.36 -8.16 34.16
C GLY A 222 36.11 -8.09 33.28
N ALA A 223 34.89 -8.20 33.82
CA ALA A 223 33.63 -8.20 33.04
C ALA A 223 33.48 -7.02 32.05
N THR A 224 34.12 -5.88 32.35
CA THR A 224 34.18 -4.66 31.51
C THR A 224 34.98 -4.81 30.21
N HIS A 225 35.72 -5.91 30.01
CA HIS A 225 36.32 -6.22 28.70
C HIS A 225 35.29 -6.73 27.68
N GLY A 226 34.10 -7.16 28.13
CA GLY A 226 32.97 -7.53 27.27
C GLY A 226 32.03 -6.35 26.97
N ILE A 227 31.30 -6.46 25.86
CA ILE A 227 30.31 -5.49 25.39
C ILE A 227 28.88 -5.83 25.85
N THR A 228 27.96 -4.90 25.62
CA THR A 228 26.51 -5.06 25.83
C THR A 228 25.77 -4.98 24.48
N SER A 229 24.43 -5.02 24.50
CA SER A 229 23.59 -4.74 23.33
C SER A 229 23.94 -3.43 22.62
N ASP A 230 24.42 -2.45 23.38
CA ASP A 230 24.64 -1.09 22.89
C ASP A 230 26.00 -1.06 22.16
N GLY A 231 27.03 -1.65 22.77
CA GLY A 231 28.33 -1.88 22.14
C GLY A 231 28.29 -2.82 20.93
N PHE A 232 27.33 -3.76 20.85
CA PHE A 232 27.08 -4.55 19.64
C PHE A 232 26.67 -3.66 18.44
N PHE A 233 25.92 -2.58 18.67
CA PHE A 233 25.60 -1.66 17.59
C PHE A 233 26.77 -0.72 17.26
N ASP A 234 27.57 -0.32 18.25
CA ASP A 234 28.73 0.54 18.00
C ASP A 234 29.93 -0.20 17.34
N MET A 235 29.97 -1.54 17.40
CA MET A 235 30.92 -2.43 16.72
C MET A 235 31.08 -2.12 15.22
N GLU A 236 32.30 -1.82 14.76
CA GLU A 236 32.61 -1.49 13.36
C GLU A 236 32.94 -2.69 12.48
N TYR A 237 33.52 -3.74 13.05
CA TYR A 237 33.94 -4.96 12.36
C TYR A 237 33.47 -6.19 13.12
N LEU A 238 33.13 -7.27 12.41
CA LEU A 238 32.67 -8.51 13.03
C LEU A 238 33.84 -9.28 13.68
N PRO A 239 33.66 -9.82 14.91
CA PRO A 239 34.60 -10.77 15.48
C PRO A 239 34.57 -12.10 14.70
N LYS A 240 35.67 -12.86 14.68
CA LYS A 240 35.65 -14.22 14.10
C LYS A 240 34.85 -15.18 14.99
N LYS A 241 35.02 -15.06 16.32
CA LYS A 241 34.39 -15.90 17.34
C LYS A 241 33.89 -15.07 18.53
N ILE A 242 32.66 -15.29 19.00
CA ILE A 242 32.01 -14.50 20.06
C ILE A 242 31.27 -15.36 21.09
N ALA A 243 31.41 -15.00 22.37
CA ALA A 243 30.60 -15.52 23.47
C ALA A 243 29.36 -14.64 23.69
N VAL A 244 28.16 -15.22 23.74
CA VAL A 244 26.90 -14.51 24.01
C VAL A 244 26.28 -15.07 25.29
N VAL A 245 26.24 -14.26 26.35
CA VAL A 245 25.73 -14.71 27.66
C VAL A 245 24.31 -14.22 27.87
N GLY A 246 23.35 -15.13 27.84
CA GLY A 246 21.94 -14.81 28.06
C GLY A 246 20.97 -15.75 27.35
N ALA A 247 19.76 -15.87 27.92
CA ALA A 247 18.67 -16.71 27.41
C ALA A 247 17.40 -15.90 27.08
N GLY A 248 17.49 -14.56 27.09
CA GLY A 248 16.40 -13.64 26.74
C GLY A 248 16.39 -13.29 25.25
N TYR A 249 15.37 -12.56 24.79
CA TYR A 249 15.18 -12.24 23.37
C TYR A 249 16.41 -11.55 22.76
N ILE A 250 17.01 -10.57 23.43
CA ILE A 250 18.22 -9.86 22.94
C ILE A 250 19.36 -10.84 22.63
N ALA A 251 19.60 -11.82 23.50
CA ALA A 251 20.66 -12.80 23.30
C ALA A 251 20.41 -13.67 22.05
N VAL A 252 19.17 -14.12 21.87
CA VAL A 252 18.76 -15.00 20.76
C VAL A 252 18.72 -14.25 19.42
N GLU A 253 18.21 -13.02 19.41
CA GLU A 253 18.20 -12.16 18.21
C GLU A 253 19.62 -11.86 17.73
N LEU A 254 20.51 -11.41 18.62
CA LEU A 254 21.87 -11.04 18.24
C LEU A 254 22.74 -12.26 17.90
N ALA A 255 22.59 -13.38 18.62
CA ALA A 255 23.25 -14.65 18.27
C ALA A 255 22.83 -15.16 16.88
N GLY A 256 21.54 -15.11 16.55
CA GLY A 256 21.03 -15.54 15.23
C GLY A 256 21.58 -14.67 14.10
N VAL A 257 21.54 -13.34 14.28
CA VAL A 257 22.09 -12.36 13.32
C VAL A 257 23.58 -12.59 13.05
N LEU A 258 24.37 -12.85 14.11
CA LEU A 258 25.81 -13.13 14.01
C LEU A 258 26.10 -14.46 13.30
N ASN A 259 25.37 -15.53 13.63
CA ASN A 259 25.54 -16.84 13.02
C ASN A 259 25.16 -16.85 11.53
N ALA A 260 24.04 -16.20 11.16
CA ALA A 260 23.59 -16.07 9.78
C ALA A 260 24.63 -15.40 8.85
N ILE A 261 25.37 -14.40 9.37
CA ILE A 261 26.48 -13.73 8.68
C ILE A 261 27.85 -14.41 8.88
N GLY A 262 27.91 -15.60 9.48
CA GLY A 262 29.10 -16.45 9.50
C GLY A 262 30.11 -16.18 10.64
N VAL A 263 29.68 -15.54 11.73
CA VAL A 263 30.48 -15.45 12.96
C VAL A 263 30.30 -16.75 13.78
N GLU A 264 31.38 -17.29 14.36
CA GLU A 264 31.27 -18.46 15.26
C GLU A 264 30.67 -18.02 16.62
N VAL A 265 29.43 -18.42 16.90
CA VAL A 265 28.70 -18.00 18.11
C VAL A 265 28.63 -19.12 19.15
N HIS A 266 29.12 -18.83 20.37
CA HIS A 266 28.89 -19.66 21.56
C HIS A 266 27.84 -18.98 22.45
N MET A 267 26.68 -19.62 22.67
CA MET A 267 25.67 -19.13 23.61
C MET A 267 25.83 -19.79 24.98
N PHE A 268 25.87 -18.99 26.06
CA PHE A 268 26.01 -19.46 27.43
C PHE A 268 24.71 -19.26 28.22
N ILE A 269 24.03 -20.35 28.60
CA ILE A 269 22.69 -20.33 29.21
C ILE A 269 22.58 -21.17 30.49
N ARG A 270 21.93 -20.62 31.52
CA ARG A 270 21.79 -21.25 32.86
C ARG A 270 20.81 -22.43 32.95
N GLY A 271 20.32 -22.93 31.82
CA GLY A 271 19.35 -24.02 31.74
C GLY A 271 19.43 -24.67 30.37
N ASP A 272 18.45 -25.52 30.03
CA ASP A 272 18.53 -26.37 28.84
C ASP A 272 17.99 -25.69 27.56
N THR A 273 17.17 -24.64 27.73
CA THR A 273 16.54 -23.88 26.64
C THR A 273 16.70 -22.37 26.81
N PHE A 274 16.61 -21.64 25.69
CA PHE A 274 16.44 -20.19 25.69
C PHE A 274 14.95 -19.78 25.57
N LEU A 275 14.67 -18.47 25.64
CA LEU A 275 13.31 -17.90 25.63
C LEU A 275 12.39 -18.49 26.71
N ARG A 276 12.92 -18.73 27.91
CA ARG A 276 12.26 -19.46 29.03
C ARG A 276 10.90 -18.91 29.52
N THR A 277 10.46 -17.75 29.04
CA THR A 277 9.14 -17.14 29.32
C THR A 277 8.10 -17.39 28.22
N PHE A 278 8.48 -18.02 27.10
CA PHE A 278 7.64 -18.35 25.96
C PHE A 278 7.09 -19.78 26.11
N ASP A 279 6.17 -20.21 25.25
CA ASP A 279 5.64 -21.57 25.30
C ASP A 279 6.74 -22.62 25.03
N PRO A 280 6.76 -23.77 25.72
CA PRO A 280 7.79 -24.81 25.52
C PRO A 280 8.01 -25.22 24.06
N MET A 281 6.96 -25.21 23.23
CA MET A 281 7.05 -25.48 21.79
C MET A 281 8.06 -24.55 21.08
N ILE A 282 8.07 -23.26 21.44
CA ILE A 282 9.04 -22.28 20.92
C ILE A 282 10.43 -22.56 21.50
N GLN A 283 10.51 -22.80 22.81
CA GLN A 283 11.78 -23.00 23.52
C GLN A 283 12.56 -24.19 22.95
N GLU A 284 11.91 -25.35 22.85
CA GLU A 284 12.48 -26.60 22.36
C GLU A 284 12.87 -26.48 20.88
N THR A 285 11.93 -26.05 20.04
CA THR A 285 12.14 -25.98 18.58
C THR A 285 13.23 -24.98 18.21
N MET A 286 13.23 -23.78 18.80
CA MET A 286 14.22 -22.76 18.48
C MET A 286 15.60 -23.07 19.06
N THR A 287 15.69 -23.67 20.26
CA THR A 287 16.97 -24.10 20.82
C THR A 287 17.61 -25.13 19.89
N LYS A 288 16.86 -26.16 19.45
CA LYS A 288 17.36 -27.14 18.48
C LYS A 288 17.71 -26.49 17.13
N THR A 289 16.88 -25.57 16.62
CA THR A 289 17.14 -24.91 15.32
C THR A 289 18.45 -24.13 15.34
N TYR A 290 18.82 -23.52 16.48
CA TYR A 290 20.11 -22.84 16.63
C TYR A 290 21.28 -23.84 16.69
N GLU A 291 21.12 -24.98 17.37
CA GLU A 291 22.12 -26.06 17.38
C GLU A 291 22.30 -26.69 15.99
N ASP A 292 21.22 -27.01 15.27
CA ASP A 292 21.22 -27.50 13.89
C ASP A 292 21.82 -26.48 12.89
N ALA A 293 21.79 -25.17 13.22
CA ALA A 293 22.37 -24.09 12.46
C ALA A 293 23.83 -23.73 12.84
N GLY A 294 24.45 -24.49 13.76
CA GLY A 294 25.86 -24.34 14.13
C GLY A 294 26.16 -23.43 15.35
N VAL A 295 25.13 -22.91 16.04
CA VAL A 295 25.34 -22.14 17.28
C VAL A 295 25.67 -23.10 18.42
N ILE A 296 26.81 -22.89 19.08
CA ILE A 296 27.30 -23.78 20.14
C ILE A 296 26.67 -23.37 21.48
N ILE A 297 25.68 -24.14 21.96
CA ILE A 297 24.92 -23.79 23.17
C ILE A 297 25.44 -24.52 24.42
N HIS A 298 26.05 -23.77 25.33
CA HIS A 298 26.51 -24.21 26.64
C HIS A 298 25.36 -24.17 27.65
N LYS A 299 24.69 -25.31 27.79
CA LYS A 299 23.53 -25.54 28.67
C LYS A 299 23.94 -25.74 30.13
N GLY A 300 23.05 -25.43 31.07
CA GLY A 300 23.29 -25.58 32.52
C GLY A 300 24.40 -24.70 33.11
N PHE A 301 24.86 -23.69 32.36
CA PHE A 301 26.07 -22.91 32.65
C PHE A 301 25.97 -22.10 33.96
N LYS A 302 26.95 -22.28 34.85
CA LYS A 302 26.96 -21.69 36.21
C LYS A 302 27.33 -20.19 36.25
N GLY A 303 28.00 -19.68 35.21
CA GLY A 303 28.51 -18.31 35.14
C GLY A 303 30.03 -18.25 34.98
N PHE A 304 30.55 -17.11 34.51
CA PHE A 304 31.99 -16.87 34.42
C PHE A 304 32.59 -16.47 35.78
N SER A 305 33.87 -16.74 35.98
CA SER A 305 34.66 -16.26 37.13
C SER A 305 35.53 -15.06 36.75
N LYS A 306 36.18 -15.14 35.58
CA LYS A 306 37.15 -14.14 35.09
C LYS A 306 37.08 -13.95 33.57
N VAL A 307 37.28 -12.71 33.13
CA VAL A 307 37.53 -12.31 31.74
C VAL A 307 38.89 -11.61 31.70
N GLU A 308 39.80 -12.10 30.87
CA GLU A 308 41.16 -11.56 30.69
C GLU A 308 41.34 -11.12 29.23
N ARG A 309 42.05 -10.02 29.00
CA ARG A 309 42.41 -9.55 27.66
C ARG A 309 43.86 -9.92 27.34
N LEU A 310 44.07 -10.68 26.27
CA LEU A 310 45.39 -11.24 25.90
C LEU A 310 46.21 -10.31 25.02
N ASP A 311 45.58 -9.36 24.32
CA ASP A 311 46.27 -8.37 23.47
C ASP A 311 46.91 -7.20 24.25
N GLU A 312 46.82 -7.20 25.58
CA GLU A 312 47.53 -6.25 26.48
C GLU A 312 48.83 -6.83 27.08
N VAL A 313 49.31 -7.99 26.61
CA VAL A 313 50.56 -8.60 27.06
C VAL A 313 51.79 -7.78 26.59
N PRO A 314 52.72 -7.39 27.49
CA PRO A 314 53.90 -6.61 27.11
C PRO A 314 54.82 -7.33 26.10
N ALA A 315 55.32 -6.57 25.12
CA ALA A 315 56.09 -7.09 23.99
C ALA A 315 57.40 -7.79 24.41
N LYS A 316 57.35 -9.14 24.48
CA LYS A 316 58.54 -10.00 24.58
C LYS A 316 58.55 -11.21 23.65
N ASP A 317 57.45 -11.51 22.97
CA ASP A 317 57.38 -12.61 21.98
C ASP A 317 56.87 -12.10 20.63
N ALA A 318 57.82 -11.64 19.80
CA ALA A 318 57.51 -11.00 18.50
C ALA A 318 56.81 -11.96 17.52
N THR A 319 57.00 -13.27 17.68
CA THR A 319 56.46 -14.32 16.80
C THR A 319 54.93 -14.47 16.89
N LEU A 320 54.32 -13.99 17.98
CA LEU A 320 52.86 -14.00 18.15
C LEU A 320 52.21 -12.77 17.50
N HIS A 321 52.87 -11.61 17.56
CA HIS A 321 52.31 -10.33 17.11
C HIS A 321 52.08 -10.30 15.58
N GLU A 322 52.99 -10.91 14.81
CA GLU A 322 52.93 -10.98 13.35
C GLU A 322 51.84 -11.94 12.82
N LYS A 323 51.27 -12.81 13.66
CA LYS A 323 50.12 -13.66 13.33
C LYS A 323 48.75 -13.04 13.63
N LEU A 324 48.71 -11.89 14.29
CA LEU A 324 47.48 -11.21 14.73
C LEU A 324 47.03 -10.08 13.79
N THR A 325 47.73 -9.85 12.68
CA THR A 325 47.64 -8.59 11.90
C THR A 325 46.94 -8.69 10.54
N GLU A 326 46.35 -9.83 10.17
CA GLU A 326 45.52 -9.93 8.96
C GLU A 326 44.03 -9.63 9.24
N GLY A 327 43.63 -8.39 8.92
CA GLY A 327 42.25 -7.91 8.89
C GLY A 327 41.94 -6.85 9.97
N PRO A 328 41.09 -5.84 9.68
CA PRO A 328 40.87 -4.68 10.57
C PRO A 328 40.16 -4.99 11.90
N ALA A 329 39.74 -6.24 12.11
CA ALA A 329 39.13 -6.73 13.35
C ALA A 329 40.09 -7.55 14.24
N ALA A 330 41.29 -7.88 13.76
CA ALA A 330 42.05 -9.04 14.24
C ALA A 330 42.74 -8.89 15.61
N GLY A 331 42.72 -7.68 16.22
CA GLY A 331 43.51 -7.39 17.41
C GLY A 331 42.97 -7.90 18.75
N LYS A 332 41.64 -7.99 18.94
CA LYS A 332 41.06 -8.33 20.27
C LYS A 332 41.02 -9.84 20.50
N GLN A 333 41.59 -10.29 21.62
CA GLN A 333 41.49 -11.68 22.08
C GLN A 333 41.25 -11.74 23.58
N LEU A 334 40.14 -12.37 23.97
CA LEU A 334 39.72 -12.58 25.35
C LEU A 334 39.90 -14.03 25.76
N ARG A 335 40.50 -14.26 26.93
CA ARG A 335 40.41 -15.53 27.65
C ARG A 335 39.32 -15.41 28.70
N ILE A 336 38.41 -16.37 28.74
CA ILE A 336 37.27 -16.36 29.65
C ILE A 336 37.28 -17.66 30.44
N THR A 337 37.31 -17.56 31.77
CA THR A 337 37.32 -18.71 32.68
C THR A 337 35.98 -18.79 33.40
N ASP A 338 35.41 -19.99 33.49
CA ASP A 338 34.14 -20.22 34.18
C ASP A 338 34.28 -20.49 35.69
N LYS A 339 33.15 -20.72 36.37
CA LYS A 339 33.12 -21.05 37.82
C LYS A 339 33.42 -22.52 38.13
N ASP A 340 33.60 -23.37 37.12
CA ASP A 340 34.04 -24.78 37.26
C ASP A 340 35.54 -24.97 36.91
N GLY A 341 36.17 -23.95 36.33
CA GLY A 341 37.61 -23.89 36.03
C GLY A 341 37.96 -24.05 34.55
N GLN A 342 36.97 -24.16 33.65
CA GLN A 342 37.21 -24.27 32.22
C GLN A 342 37.54 -22.89 31.62
N SER A 343 38.64 -22.81 30.85
CA SER A 343 39.01 -21.63 30.07
C SER A 343 38.59 -21.77 28.60
N PHE A 344 38.13 -20.68 28.02
CA PHE A 344 37.72 -20.53 26.62
C PHE A 344 38.41 -19.30 26.02
N GLU A 345 38.58 -19.26 24.71
CA GLU A 345 39.11 -18.08 24.01
C GLU A 345 38.17 -17.59 22.91
N PHE A 346 38.03 -16.25 22.82
CA PHE A 346 37.06 -15.53 21.99
C PHE A 346 37.67 -14.21 21.48
N ASN A 347 37.10 -13.61 20.44
CA ASN A 347 37.45 -12.23 20.06
C ASN A 347 36.56 -11.19 20.78
N GLU A 348 35.33 -11.57 21.17
CA GLU A 348 34.39 -10.68 21.85
C GLU A 348 33.46 -11.45 22.82
N LEU A 349 32.89 -10.74 23.79
CA LEU A 349 31.96 -11.22 24.80
C LEU A 349 30.76 -10.27 24.90
N LEU A 350 29.55 -10.77 24.63
CA LEU A 350 28.30 -10.01 24.70
C LEU A 350 27.49 -10.38 25.96
N TRP A 351 27.35 -9.41 26.88
CA TRP A 351 26.45 -9.51 28.02
C TRP A 351 25.00 -9.16 27.61
N ALA A 352 24.16 -10.19 27.49
CA ALA A 352 22.72 -10.09 27.19
C ALA A 352 21.87 -10.68 28.35
N ILE A 353 22.34 -10.50 29.58
CA ILE A 353 21.81 -11.14 30.80
C ILE A 353 20.59 -10.46 31.43
N GLY A 354 20.26 -9.24 31.00
CA GLY A 354 19.12 -8.46 31.49
C GLY A 354 19.32 -6.96 31.35
N ARG A 355 18.31 -6.19 31.75
CA ARG A 355 18.33 -4.71 31.81
C ARG A 355 17.91 -4.25 33.22
N ALA A 356 18.39 -3.09 33.62
CA ALA A 356 18.10 -2.44 34.90
C ALA A 356 17.52 -1.03 34.66
N PRO A 357 16.71 -0.48 35.58
CA PRO A 357 16.02 0.79 35.40
C PRO A 357 16.99 1.97 35.52
N GLU A 358 16.85 2.98 34.66
CA GLU A 358 17.76 4.12 34.61
C GLU A 358 17.39 5.16 35.68
N LEU A 359 18.12 5.14 36.81
CA LEU A 359 17.79 5.89 38.03
C LEU A 359 18.98 6.61 38.69
N GLU A 360 20.23 6.20 38.45
CA GLU A 360 21.37 6.55 39.34
C GLU A 360 21.60 8.07 39.45
N ASN A 361 21.41 8.81 38.36
CA ASN A 361 21.64 10.26 38.32
C ASN A 361 20.40 11.10 38.73
N LEU A 362 19.23 10.46 38.94
CA LEU A 362 17.97 11.17 39.18
C LEU A 362 17.81 11.69 40.62
N ASN A 363 18.52 11.14 41.61
CA ASN A 363 18.41 11.53 43.02
C ASN A 363 16.96 11.37 43.57
N ILE A 364 16.34 10.24 43.24
CA ILE A 364 14.93 9.93 43.55
C ILE A 364 14.62 9.87 45.06
N GLU A 365 15.64 9.67 45.89
CA GLU A 365 15.54 9.56 47.35
C GLU A 365 14.88 10.81 47.95
N VAL A 366 15.22 11.99 47.44
CA VAL A 366 14.67 13.30 47.86
C VAL A 366 13.17 13.42 47.58
N THR A 367 12.63 12.64 46.64
CA THR A 367 11.20 12.62 46.34
C THR A 367 10.39 11.63 47.18
N GLY A 368 11.05 10.67 47.85
CA GLY A 368 10.39 9.58 48.57
C GLY A 368 9.72 8.54 47.66
N LEU A 369 10.18 8.39 46.41
CA LEU A 369 9.65 7.40 45.46
C LEU A 369 9.90 5.96 45.94
N ALA A 370 8.85 5.14 45.94
CA ALA A 370 8.91 3.74 46.32
C ALA A 370 9.46 2.86 45.18
N LEU A 371 10.44 2.02 45.51
CA LEU A 371 10.98 1.01 44.59
C LEU A 371 10.40 -0.37 44.89
N THR A 372 10.28 -1.17 43.83
CA THR A 372 9.96 -2.60 43.90
C THR A 372 11.16 -3.42 44.40
N LYS A 373 10.94 -4.68 44.78
CA LYS A 373 12.01 -5.64 45.13
C LYS A 373 13.05 -5.88 44.01
N LYS A 374 12.80 -5.40 42.78
CA LYS A 374 13.73 -5.46 41.64
C LYS A 374 14.37 -4.08 41.32
N GLY A 375 14.29 -3.09 42.22
CA GLY A 375 14.84 -1.74 42.02
C GLY A 375 14.08 -0.84 41.04
N HIS A 376 13.02 -1.33 40.39
CA HIS A 376 12.19 -0.55 39.47
C HIS A 376 11.20 0.34 40.23
N ILE A 377 10.81 1.50 39.68
CA ILE A 377 9.83 2.40 40.32
C ILE A 377 8.47 1.70 40.42
N ALA A 378 7.88 1.70 41.62
CA ALA A 378 6.55 1.17 41.83
C ALA A 378 5.48 2.12 41.25
N ALA A 379 4.69 1.61 40.28
CA ALA A 379 3.63 2.37 39.63
C ALA A 379 2.33 1.55 39.50
N ASP A 380 1.19 2.20 39.72
CA ASP A 380 -0.14 1.58 39.60
C ASP A 380 -0.55 1.35 38.13
N ASP A 381 -1.77 0.89 37.89
CA ASP A 381 -2.29 0.65 36.53
C ASP A 381 -2.60 1.94 35.76
N TYR A 382 -2.62 3.09 36.43
CA TYR A 382 -2.77 4.42 35.84
C TYR A 382 -1.43 5.15 35.70
N GLN A 383 -0.31 4.50 36.00
CA GLN A 383 1.06 5.03 35.97
C GLN A 383 1.34 6.07 37.08
N ASN A 384 0.51 6.15 38.12
CA ASN A 384 0.81 6.93 39.33
C ASN A 384 1.88 6.21 40.17
N THR A 385 2.80 6.97 40.75
CA THR A 385 3.69 6.48 41.81
C THR A 385 3.02 6.66 43.19
N ASN A 386 3.74 6.37 44.28
CA ASN A 386 3.29 6.69 45.64
C ASN A 386 3.29 8.20 45.97
N VAL A 387 3.81 9.06 45.07
CA VAL A 387 3.93 10.51 45.26
C VAL A 387 2.94 11.23 44.35
N GLU A 388 2.05 12.06 44.92
CA GLU A 388 0.99 12.70 44.15
C GLU A 388 1.55 13.56 43.00
N GLY A 389 1.06 13.30 41.78
CA GLY A 389 1.50 14.00 40.57
C GLY A 389 2.91 13.66 40.08
N ILE A 390 3.56 12.62 40.63
CA ILE A 390 4.71 11.97 39.98
C ILE A 390 4.25 10.66 39.35
N TYR A 391 4.63 10.44 38.10
CA TYR A 391 4.25 9.30 37.28
C TYR A 391 5.48 8.53 36.80
N ALA A 392 5.35 7.24 36.51
CA ALA A 392 6.40 6.42 35.91
C ALA A 392 5.82 5.41 34.91
N LEU A 393 6.48 5.22 33.76
CA LEU A 393 6.06 4.26 32.73
C LEU A 393 7.21 3.82 31.80
N GLY A 394 7.02 2.69 31.12
CA GLY A 394 8.06 2.04 30.29
C GLY A 394 9.02 1.22 31.15
N ASP A 395 10.21 0.91 30.61
CA ASP A 395 11.19 -0.02 31.20
C ASP A 395 11.48 0.28 32.68
N VAL A 396 11.54 1.55 33.08
CA VAL A 396 11.79 2.00 34.47
C VAL A 396 10.80 1.44 35.52
N THR A 397 9.65 0.91 35.08
CA THR A 397 8.62 0.26 35.92
C THR A 397 8.63 -1.27 35.87
N GLY A 398 9.31 -1.90 34.90
CA GLY A 398 9.40 -3.34 34.75
C GLY A 398 8.07 -4.07 34.46
N LYS A 399 6.97 -3.37 34.14
CA LYS A 399 5.67 -4.00 33.84
C LYS A 399 5.67 -4.76 32.49
N ALA A 400 6.18 -4.13 31.43
CA ALA A 400 6.43 -4.75 30.13
C ALA A 400 7.34 -3.83 29.28
N GLU A 401 8.55 -4.30 29.00
CA GLU A 401 9.67 -3.56 28.38
C GLU A 401 9.53 -3.49 26.85
N LEU A 402 8.41 -2.94 26.36
CA LEU A 402 8.08 -2.87 24.93
C LEU A 402 7.72 -1.45 24.49
N THR A 403 8.27 -1.01 23.36
CA THR A 403 8.04 0.34 22.81
C THR A 403 6.55 0.67 22.55
N PRO A 404 5.74 -0.20 21.94
CA PRO A 404 4.30 0.06 21.77
C PRO A 404 3.57 0.23 23.10
N VAL A 405 3.96 -0.53 24.14
CA VAL A 405 3.41 -0.45 25.50
C VAL A 405 3.74 0.89 26.14
N ALA A 406 5.01 1.31 26.09
CA ALA A 406 5.44 2.60 26.61
C ALA A 406 4.71 3.77 25.91
N ILE A 407 4.60 3.74 24.58
CA ILE A 407 3.86 4.75 23.80
C ILE A 407 2.37 4.77 24.19
N ALA A 408 1.74 3.60 24.34
CA ALA A 408 0.33 3.51 24.69
C ALA A 408 0.06 4.00 26.12
N ALA A 409 0.87 3.59 27.11
CA ALA A 409 0.78 4.06 28.49
C ALA A 409 0.98 5.58 28.58
N GLY A 410 2.01 6.13 27.93
CA GLY A 410 2.24 7.58 27.88
C GLY A 410 1.07 8.36 27.28
N ARG A 411 0.48 7.85 26.19
CA ARG A 411 -0.72 8.44 25.57
C ARG A 411 -1.94 8.40 26.49
N GLN A 412 -2.18 7.31 27.23
CA GLN A 412 -3.30 7.24 28.16
C GLN A 412 -3.07 8.09 29.42
N LEU A 413 -1.82 8.21 29.90
CA LEU A 413 -1.46 9.14 30.96
C LEU A 413 -1.73 10.60 30.55
N GLY A 414 -1.31 11.00 29.34
CA GLY A 414 -1.59 12.33 28.80
C GLY A 414 -3.09 12.61 28.69
N ASN A 415 -3.88 11.63 28.21
CA ASN A 415 -5.35 11.70 28.19
C ASN A 415 -5.93 11.89 29.60
N ARG A 416 -5.42 11.16 30.61
CA ARG A 416 -5.97 11.14 31.98
C ARG A 416 -5.69 12.42 32.76
N VAL A 417 -4.50 13.00 32.58
CA VAL A 417 -4.04 14.17 33.33
C VAL A 417 -4.53 15.48 32.69
N PHE A 418 -4.36 15.63 31.38
CA PHE A 418 -4.62 16.89 30.66
C PHE A 418 -5.89 16.87 29.79
N GLY A 419 -6.44 15.69 29.48
CA GLY A 419 -7.61 15.54 28.62
C GLY A 419 -8.96 15.82 29.29
N PRO A 420 -10.05 15.81 28.50
CA PRO A 420 -11.40 16.07 28.99
C PRO A 420 -11.89 15.00 30.00
N PRO A 421 -12.92 15.30 30.82
CA PRO A 421 -13.28 14.50 31.98
C PRO A 421 -13.63 13.03 31.71
N GLU A 422 -13.99 12.66 30.48
CA GLU A 422 -14.22 11.28 30.05
C GLU A 422 -12.98 10.38 30.15
N PHE A 423 -11.77 10.94 29.98
CA PHE A 423 -10.52 10.17 30.05
C PHE A 423 -9.95 10.04 31.47
N LYS A 424 -10.68 10.45 32.51
CA LYS A 424 -10.18 10.39 33.91
C LYS A 424 -9.88 8.98 34.42
N THR A 425 -10.40 7.94 33.76
CA THR A 425 -10.08 6.52 34.01
C THR A 425 -9.31 5.88 32.85
N ALA A 426 -8.69 6.67 31.98
CA ALA A 426 -7.84 6.16 30.91
C ALA A 426 -6.59 5.50 31.47
N ARG A 427 -6.34 4.25 31.05
CA ARG A 427 -5.18 3.44 31.40
C ARG A 427 -4.82 2.49 30.25
N LEU A 428 -3.65 1.86 30.33
CA LEU A 428 -3.31 0.74 29.48
C LEU A 428 -3.69 -0.58 30.15
N GLU A 429 -4.27 -1.50 29.38
CA GLU A 429 -4.46 -2.89 29.78
C GLU A 429 -3.26 -3.72 29.32
N TYR A 430 -2.55 -4.31 30.28
CA TYR A 430 -1.31 -5.06 30.04
C TYR A 430 -1.53 -6.54 29.67
N GLU A 431 -2.77 -7.02 29.62
CA GLU A 431 -3.09 -8.36 29.11
C GLU A 431 -3.08 -8.41 27.57
N ASN A 432 -2.76 -9.58 27.02
CA ASN A 432 -2.80 -9.88 25.58
C ASN A 432 -2.05 -8.84 24.71
N ILE A 433 -0.80 -8.53 25.10
CA ILE A 433 0.14 -7.76 24.28
C ILE A 433 0.83 -8.72 23.28
N PRO A 434 0.68 -8.52 21.95
CA PRO A 434 1.44 -9.29 20.97
C PRO A 434 2.92 -8.91 21.02
N THR A 435 3.79 -9.92 20.98
CA THR A 435 5.25 -9.77 21.06
C THR A 435 5.92 -10.61 19.97
N VAL A 436 6.97 -10.06 19.35
CA VAL A 436 7.75 -10.72 18.30
C VAL A 436 9.23 -10.76 18.71
N VAL A 437 9.89 -11.89 18.46
CA VAL A 437 11.34 -12.06 18.57
C VAL A 437 11.88 -12.31 17.17
N PHE A 438 12.80 -11.46 16.73
CA PHE A 438 13.45 -11.56 15.43
C PHE A 438 14.70 -12.46 15.52
N SER A 439 14.45 -13.70 15.92
CA SER A 439 15.38 -14.83 15.77
C SER A 439 15.43 -15.29 14.31
N HIS A 440 16.23 -16.33 14.04
CA HIS A 440 16.32 -16.99 12.74
C HIS A 440 15.89 -18.46 12.88
N PRO A 441 14.67 -18.86 12.46
CA PRO A 441 13.56 -18.03 11.98
C PRO A 441 12.89 -17.20 13.09
N GLU A 442 12.04 -16.24 12.71
CA GLU A 442 11.34 -15.36 13.65
C GLU A 442 10.16 -16.03 14.39
N VAL A 443 9.80 -15.47 15.55
CA VAL A 443 8.81 -16.00 16.49
C VAL A 443 7.79 -14.91 16.86
N GLY A 444 6.50 -15.24 16.84
CA GLY A 444 5.41 -14.41 17.35
C GLY A 444 4.65 -15.08 18.51
N THR A 445 4.26 -14.30 19.52
CA THR A 445 3.51 -14.81 20.68
C THR A 445 2.50 -13.78 21.24
N ILE A 446 1.34 -14.25 21.66
CA ILE A 446 0.35 -13.47 22.41
C ILE A 446 -0.42 -14.38 23.39
N GLY A 447 -0.76 -13.84 24.56
CA GLY A 447 -1.54 -14.55 25.58
C GLY A 447 -0.69 -15.45 26.47
N LEU A 448 -1.34 -16.45 27.08
CA LEU A 448 -0.76 -17.38 28.04
C LEU A 448 -0.09 -18.56 27.34
N THR A 449 1.06 -19.01 27.85
CA THR A 449 1.67 -20.30 27.46
C THR A 449 0.86 -21.48 27.98
N GLU A 450 1.08 -22.71 27.47
CA GLU A 450 0.33 -23.88 27.98
C GLU A 450 0.50 -24.08 29.49
N PRO A 451 1.71 -24.03 30.08
CA PRO A 451 1.86 -24.12 31.55
C PRO A 451 1.06 -23.06 32.30
N GLN A 452 1.06 -21.80 31.83
CA GLN A 452 0.31 -20.70 32.46
C GLN A 452 -1.21 -20.87 32.30
N ALA A 453 -1.66 -21.39 31.16
CA ALA A 453 -3.07 -21.71 30.95
C ALA A 453 -3.51 -22.86 31.86
N VAL A 454 -2.66 -23.89 32.04
CA VAL A 454 -2.92 -25.03 32.94
C VAL A 454 -3.03 -24.57 34.38
N GLU A 455 -2.10 -23.73 34.84
CA GLU A 455 -2.13 -23.10 36.17
C GLU A 455 -3.40 -22.27 36.39
N LYS A 456 -3.84 -21.50 35.37
CA LYS A 456 -4.98 -20.58 35.49
C LYS A 456 -6.37 -21.24 35.34
N TYR A 457 -6.50 -22.33 34.57
CA TYR A 457 -7.81 -22.92 34.21
C TYR A 457 -7.99 -24.40 34.58
N GLY A 458 -6.90 -25.13 34.80
CA GLY A 458 -6.88 -26.60 34.91
C GLY A 458 -6.76 -27.28 33.54
N ARG A 459 -5.96 -28.36 33.47
CA ARG A 459 -5.64 -29.06 32.21
C ARG A 459 -6.86 -29.68 31.52
N ASP A 460 -7.90 -29.96 32.30
CA ASP A 460 -9.21 -30.48 31.91
C ASP A 460 -10.04 -29.49 31.05
N LYS A 461 -9.84 -28.18 31.23
CA LYS A 461 -10.63 -27.13 30.56
C LYS A 461 -9.90 -26.51 29.36
N LEU A 462 -8.83 -27.16 28.90
CA LEU A 462 -7.96 -26.67 27.83
C LEU A 462 -7.93 -27.62 26.65
N LYS A 463 -8.17 -27.06 25.46
CA LYS A 463 -7.98 -27.72 24.18
C LYS A 463 -6.89 -27.00 23.42
N ILE A 464 -5.98 -27.77 22.82
CA ILE A 464 -4.75 -27.26 22.23
C ILE A 464 -4.66 -27.79 20.80
N TYR A 465 -4.44 -26.88 19.88
CA TYR A 465 -4.26 -27.18 18.46
C TYR A 465 -2.83 -26.87 18.07
N THR A 466 -2.16 -27.81 17.41
CA THR A 466 -0.80 -27.64 16.88
C THR A 466 -0.75 -27.99 15.40
N THR A 467 0.18 -27.38 14.68
CA THR A 467 0.56 -27.79 13.33
C THR A 467 2.04 -27.49 13.09
N LYS A 468 2.72 -28.36 12.33
CA LYS A 468 4.12 -28.23 11.94
C LYS A 468 4.25 -28.51 10.45
N PHE A 469 4.97 -27.65 9.73
CA PHE A 469 5.16 -27.73 8.28
C PHE A 469 6.42 -26.97 7.87
N SER A 470 6.91 -27.17 6.64
CA SER A 470 7.91 -26.29 6.01
C SER A 470 7.18 -25.21 5.21
N ALA A 471 7.74 -23.99 5.15
CA ALA A 471 7.22 -22.96 4.26
C ALA A 471 7.55 -23.30 2.80
N MET A 472 6.68 -22.89 1.86
CA MET A 472 6.81 -23.19 0.43
C MET A 472 8.10 -22.64 -0.21
N TYR A 473 8.70 -21.60 0.39
CA TYR A 473 10.02 -21.08 0.02
C TYR A 473 11.13 -22.15 0.13
N PHE A 474 10.97 -23.14 1.01
CA PHE A 474 11.90 -24.25 1.18
C PHE A 474 11.48 -25.52 0.42
N ASP A 475 10.49 -25.45 -0.50
CA ASP A 475 10.05 -26.64 -1.25
C ASP A 475 11.03 -27.11 -2.33
N VAL A 476 11.93 -26.23 -2.81
CA VAL A 476 13.00 -26.55 -3.78
C VAL A 476 14.33 -26.94 -3.12
N PHE A 477 14.44 -26.78 -1.80
CA PHE A 477 15.64 -27.14 -1.03
C PHE A 477 15.71 -28.66 -0.87
N SER A 478 16.90 -29.22 -0.64
CA SER A 478 17.03 -30.65 -0.32
C SER A 478 16.27 -30.99 0.97
N PRO A 479 15.82 -32.25 1.18
CA PRO A 479 15.12 -32.64 2.40
C PRO A 479 15.88 -32.30 3.69
N GLU A 480 17.21 -32.34 3.65
CA GLU A 480 18.13 -32.06 4.75
C GLU A 480 18.20 -30.56 5.07
N GLU A 481 18.39 -29.71 4.06
CA GLU A 481 18.39 -28.24 4.24
C GLU A 481 17.00 -27.73 4.64
N LYS A 482 15.95 -28.24 3.97
CA LYS A 482 14.54 -27.95 4.27
C LYS A 482 14.14 -28.27 5.72
N ALA A 483 14.75 -29.29 6.33
CA ALA A 483 14.50 -29.66 7.72
C ALA A 483 15.00 -28.61 8.73
N LYS A 484 16.01 -27.80 8.37
CA LYS A 484 16.58 -26.72 9.21
C LYS A 484 15.66 -25.50 9.34
N HIS A 485 14.61 -25.40 8.53
CA HIS A 485 13.71 -24.25 8.47
C HIS A 485 12.27 -24.59 8.91
N PRO A 486 12.03 -24.93 10.20
CA PRO A 486 10.72 -25.30 10.68
C PRO A 486 9.74 -24.11 10.73
N THR A 487 8.47 -24.37 10.37
CA THR A 487 7.33 -23.55 10.78
C THR A 487 6.44 -24.36 11.73
N GLN A 488 6.11 -23.83 12.91
CA GLN A 488 5.29 -24.53 13.90
C GLN A 488 4.38 -23.58 14.69
N TYR A 489 3.09 -23.89 14.72
CA TYR A 489 2.05 -23.07 15.34
C TYR A 489 1.33 -23.83 16.45
N LYS A 490 0.90 -23.11 17.49
CA LYS A 490 0.14 -23.62 18.64
C LYS A 490 -0.93 -22.61 19.05
N ILE A 491 -2.18 -23.06 19.12
CA ILE A 491 -3.34 -22.31 19.63
C ILE A 491 -3.81 -22.98 20.92
N ILE A 492 -3.99 -22.19 21.98
CA ILE A 492 -4.45 -22.65 23.30
C ILE A 492 -5.83 -22.06 23.54
N CYS A 493 -6.82 -22.93 23.70
CA CYS A 493 -8.22 -22.59 23.85
C CYS A 493 -8.72 -23.03 25.23
N ALA A 494 -9.51 -22.18 25.89
CA ALA A 494 -10.03 -22.43 27.24
C ALA A 494 -11.56 -22.43 27.29
N GLY A 495 -12.12 -23.33 28.09
CA GLY A 495 -13.57 -23.49 28.29
C GLY A 495 -14.30 -24.15 27.11
N PRO A 496 -15.62 -24.40 27.26
CA PRO A 496 -16.42 -25.13 26.26
C PRO A 496 -16.62 -24.35 24.95
N GLU A 497 -16.49 -23.02 24.97
CA GLU A 497 -16.54 -22.16 23.78
C GLU A 497 -15.20 -22.09 23.02
N GLU A 498 -14.17 -22.78 23.51
CA GLU A 498 -12.82 -22.78 22.94
C GLU A 498 -12.26 -21.35 22.70
N LYS A 499 -12.42 -20.47 23.70
CA LYS A 499 -11.89 -19.10 23.65
C LYS A 499 -10.37 -19.13 23.55
N VAL A 500 -9.78 -18.45 22.58
CA VAL A 500 -8.33 -18.41 22.41
C VAL A 500 -7.70 -17.57 23.51
N VAL A 501 -6.89 -18.21 24.36
CA VAL A 501 -6.16 -17.59 25.49
C VAL A 501 -4.65 -17.54 25.27
N GLY A 502 -4.15 -18.25 24.25
CA GLY A 502 -2.75 -18.22 23.82
C GLY A 502 -2.60 -18.56 22.33
N LEU A 503 -1.70 -17.86 21.65
CA LEU A 503 -1.29 -18.15 20.28
C LEU A 503 0.23 -17.96 20.17
N HIS A 504 0.92 -19.02 19.74
CA HIS A 504 2.37 -19.10 19.65
C HIS A 504 2.75 -19.62 18.27
N ILE A 505 3.59 -18.87 17.56
CA ILE A 505 3.95 -19.15 16.17
C ILE A 505 5.45 -18.95 15.95
N LEU A 506 6.10 -19.86 15.23
CA LEU A 506 7.48 -19.71 14.77
C LEU A 506 7.60 -20.10 13.29
N GLY A 507 8.58 -19.51 12.61
CA GLY A 507 8.80 -19.65 11.17
C GLY A 507 8.69 -18.31 10.45
N GLU A 508 9.22 -18.25 9.23
CA GLU A 508 9.22 -17.05 8.38
C GLU A 508 7.83 -16.38 8.28
N GLY A 509 7.78 -15.04 8.40
CA GLY A 509 6.56 -14.23 8.31
C GLY A 509 5.70 -14.20 9.59
N SER A 510 6.10 -14.89 10.66
CA SER A 510 5.39 -14.91 11.94
C SER A 510 5.31 -13.53 12.60
N GLY A 511 6.27 -12.63 12.34
CA GLY A 511 6.32 -11.29 12.93
C GLY A 511 5.18 -10.38 12.45
N GLU A 512 4.93 -10.37 11.14
CA GLU A 512 3.82 -9.59 10.54
C GLU A 512 2.46 -10.26 10.78
N MET A 513 2.39 -11.60 10.67
CA MET A 513 1.14 -12.36 10.84
C MET A 513 0.46 -12.12 12.20
N LEU A 514 1.24 -12.03 13.28
CA LEU A 514 0.73 -11.96 14.64
C LEU A 514 -0.19 -10.74 14.87
N GLN A 515 0.06 -9.62 14.19
CA GLN A 515 -0.62 -8.36 14.48
C GLN A 515 -2.13 -8.40 14.20
N GLY A 516 -2.58 -9.17 13.20
CA GLY A 516 -4.01 -9.39 12.92
C GLY A 516 -4.69 -10.22 14.02
N PHE A 517 -4.09 -11.35 14.38
CA PHE A 517 -4.59 -12.19 15.47
C PHE A 517 -4.58 -11.48 16.83
N GLY A 518 -3.65 -10.55 17.04
CA GLY A 518 -3.63 -9.68 18.23
C GLY A 518 -4.89 -8.85 18.43
N VAL A 519 -5.54 -8.41 17.33
CA VAL A 519 -6.84 -7.74 17.39
C VAL A 519 -7.95 -8.74 17.75
N ALA A 520 -8.00 -9.88 17.07
CA ALA A 520 -9.03 -10.91 17.29
C ALA A 520 -9.02 -11.46 18.73
N ILE A 521 -7.84 -11.75 19.29
CA ILE A 521 -7.70 -12.26 20.66
C ILE A 521 -8.07 -11.18 21.69
N ARG A 522 -7.79 -9.90 21.43
CA ARG A 522 -8.28 -8.79 22.29
C ARG A 522 -9.78 -8.53 22.14
N MET A 523 -10.41 -8.88 21.02
CA MET A 523 -11.87 -8.97 20.89
C MET A 523 -12.47 -10.21 21.58
N GLY A 524 -11.63 -11.14 22.02
CA GLY A 524 -12.03 -12.35 22.75
C GLY A 524 -12.38 -13.55 21.87
N ALA A 525 -11.87 -13.60 20.63
CA ALA A 525 -12.19 -14.62 19.63
C ALA A 525 -12.07 -16.08 20.10
N THR A 526 -12.95 -16.92 19.57
CA THR A 526 -12.97 -18.38 19.77
C THR A 526 -12.24 -19.11 18.64
N LYS A 527 -11.96 -20.41 18.83
CA LYS A 527 -11.51 -21.29 17.75
C LYS A 527 -12.48 -21.29 16.56
N ALA A 528 -13.79 -21.20 16.81
CA ALA A 528 -14.80 -21.12 15.75
C ALA A 528 -14.68 -19.83 14.91
N ASP A 529 -14.23 -18.72 15.49
CA ASP A 529 -14.02 -17.46 14.73
C ASP A 529 -12.75 -17.49 13.88
N PHE A 530 -11.73 -18.24 14.31
CA PHE A 530 -10.57 -18.58 13.47
C PHE A 530 -10.99 -19.46 12.30
N ASP A 531 -11.82 -20.49 12.53
CA ASP A 531 -12.25 -21.45 11.50
C ASP A 531 -13.28 -20.88 10.51
N ARG A 532 -14.08 -19.90 10.94
CA ARG A 532 -14.96 -19.09 10.06
C ARG A 532 -14.17 -18.13 9.18
N CYS A 533 -12.92 -17.82 9.53
CA CYS A 533 -12.10 -16.90 8.77
C CYS A 533 -11.53 -17.59 7.53
N VAL A 534 -12.08 -17.24 6.37
CA VAL A 534 -11.50 -17.54 5.06
C VAL A 534 -10.15 -16.82 4.93
N ALA A 535 -9.05 -17.55 5.15
CA ALA A 535 -7.67 -17.06 4.98
C ALA A 535 -7.27 -16.93 3.49
N ILE A 536 -5.97 -16.93 3.16
CA ILE A 536 -5.44 -16.45 1.86
C ILE A 536 -4.47 -17.46 1.21
N HIS A 537 -4.51 -17.69 -0.11
CA HIS A 537 -3.73 -18.73 -0.79
C HIS A 537 -3.20 -18.24 -2.16
N PRO A 538 -1.94 -18.54 -2.56
CA PRO A 538 -0.88 -19.27 -1.86
C PRO A 538 -0.06 -18.40 -0.90
N THR A 539 -0.72 -17.78 0.09
CA THR A 539 -0.13 -17.70 1.43
C THR A 539 -0.68 -18.86 2.28
N ARG A 540 -0.70 -18.71 3.61
CA ARG A 540 -1.24 -19.72 4.54
C ARG A 540 -2.80 -19.68 4.44
N LYS A 541 -3.36 -20.78 3.89
CA LYS A 541 -4.48 -20.93 2.90
C LYS A 541 -5.95 -20.64 3.32
N VAL A 542 -6.70 -19.85 2.52
CA VAL A 542 -8.07 -20.06 1.90
C VAL A 542 -8.33 -19.01 0.75
N VAL A 543 -9.58 -18.71 0.31
CA VAL A 543 -9.98 -17.90 -0.90
C VAL A 543 -11.42 -17.31 -0.76
N GLY A 544 -11.69 -16.07 -1.22
CA GLY A 544 -13.01 -15.39 -1.17
C GLY A 544 -13.53 -14.79 -2.50
N SER A 545 -14.71 -14.12 -2.50
CA SER A 545 -15.44 -13.69 -3.72
C SER A 545 -15.66 -12.17 -3.91
N THR A 546 -15.81 -11.75 -5.17
CA THR A 546 -15.71 -10.36 -5.66
C THR A 546 -16.89 -9.95 -6.56
N LEU A 547 -17.32 -8.68 -6.47
CA LEU A 547 -18.29 -8.02 -7.34
C LEU A 547 -17.57 -6.92 -8.17
N THR A 548 -17.50 -7.07 -9.49
CA THR A 548 -16.96 -6.04 -10.40
C THR A 548 -18.06 -5.07 -10.84
N LEU A 549 -17.79 -3.77 -10.78
CA LEU A 549 -18.63 -2.71 -11.34
C LEU A 549 -17.80 -1.77 -12.23
N THR A 550 -18.44 -1.02 -13.13
CA THR A 550 -17.78 0.15 -13.78
C THR A 550 -17.41 1.18 -12.70
N GLN A 551 -16.36 1.97 -12.92
CA GLN A 551 -15.88 2.94 -11.92
C GLN A 551 -16.96 3.98 -11.53
N THR A 552 -17.86 4.33 -12.45
CA THR A 552 -19.06 5.15 -12.16
C THR A 552 -20.03 4.44 -11.22
N ASN A 553 -20.40 3.19 -11.51
CA ASN A 553 -21.34 2.43 -10.69
C ASN A 553 -20.74 2.04 -9.33
N GLY A 554 -19.44 1.77 -9.29
CA GLY A 554 -18.67 1.61 -8.06
C GLY A 554 -18.64 2.89 -7.22
N SER A 555 -18.47 4.06 -7.85
CA SER A 555 -18.56 5.35 -7.14
C SER A 555 -19.95 5.59 -6.55
N PHE A 556 -21.03 5.24 -7.27
CA PHE A 556 -22.38 5.28 -6.72
C PHE A 556 -22.57 4.29 -5.56
N LEU A 557 -21.99 3.09 -5.63
CA LEU A 557 -22.04 2.11 -4.54
C LEU A 557 -21.28 2.60 -3.29
N VAL A 558 -20.08 3.18 -3.44
CA VAL A 558 -19.32 3.79 -2.32
C VAL A 558 -20.12 4.95 -1.71
N ALA A 559 -20.70 5.83 -2.53
CA ALA A 559 -21.53 6.93 -2.05
C ALA A 559 -22.79 6.42 -1.29
N PHE A 560 -23.45 5.38 -1.81
CA PHE A 560 -24.58 4.73 -1.14
C PHE A 560 -24.17 4.12 0.20
N LEU A 561 -23.06 3.38 0.27
CA LEU A 561 -22.56 2.79 1.52
C LEU A 561 -22.22 3.86 2.56
N ALA A 562 -21.58 4.97 2.16
CA ALA A 562 -21.27 6.07 3.05
C ALA A 562 -22.54 6.75 3.62
N LEU A 563 -23.56 6.97 2.78
CA LEU A 563 -24.86 7.49 3.21
C LEU A 563 -25.60 6.51 4.13
N PHE A 564 -25.60 5.22 3.78
CA PHE A 564 -26.24 4.15 4.53
C PHE A 564 -25.62 3.96 5.93
N VAL A 565 -24.28 3.97 6.02
CA VAL A 565 -23.55 3.94 7.30
C VAL A 565 -23.85 5.18 8.15
N SER A 566 -23.97 6.36 7.54
CA SER A 566 -24.36 7.60 8.25
C SER A 566 -25.80 7.53 8.81
N PHE A 567 -26.73 6.96 8.04
CA PHE A 567 -28.11 6.74 8.48
C PHE A 567 -28.18 5.71 9.62
N ALA A 568 -27.50 4.56 9.47
CA ALA A 568 -27.38 3.57 10.54
C ALA A 568 -26.75 4.15 11.82
N GLY A 569 -25.75 5.03 11.70
CA GLY A 569 -25.17 5.75 12.85
C GLY A 569 -26.16 6.69 13.55
N THR A 570 -27.12 7.26 12.82
CA THR A 570 -28.18 8.09 13.38
C THR A 570 -29.21 7.26 14.15
N SER A 571 -29.63 6.11 13.63
CA SER A 571 -30.50 5.17 14.36
C SER A 571 -29.79 4.53 15.56
N PHE A 572 -28.50 4.19 15.44
CA PHE A 572 -27.67 3.74 16.57
C PHE A 572 -27.59 4.80 17.68
N PHE A 573 -27.47 6.07 17.31
CA PHE A 573 -27.49 7.17 18.27
C PHE A 573 -28.83 7.25 19.04
N ARG A 574 -29.96 7.07 18.36
CA ARG A 574 -31.29 7.09 18.99
C ARG A 574 -31.51 5.89 19.92
N ILE A 575 -31.16 4.68 19.49
CA ILE A 575 -31.18 3.46 20.32
C ILE A 575 -30.36 3.68 21.59
N THR A 576 -29.14 4.21 21.46
CA THR A 576 -28.29 4.46 22.63
C THR A 576 -28.81 5.59 23.52
N CYS A 577 -29.41 6.65 22.97
CA CYS A 577 -30.09 7.68 23.77
C CYS A 577 -31.27 7.14 24.58
N PHE A 578 -32.09 6.26 24.00
CA PHE A 578 -33.16 5.56 24.69
C PHE A 578 -32.62 4.71 25.85
N ILE A 579 -31.61 3.87 25.60
CA ILE A 579 -30.97 3.02 26.63
C ILE A 579 -30.37 3.88 27.75
N ILE A 580 -29.69 4.98 27.39
CA ILE A 580 -29.05 5.88 28.34
C ILE A 580 -30.10 6.64 29.18
N HIS A 581 -31.18 7.15 28.59
CA HIS A 581 -32.28 7.77 29.33
C HIS A 581 -32.91 6.78 30.31
N HIS A 582 -33.25 5.57 29.84
CA HIS A 582 -33.85 4.52 30.67
C HIS A 582 -32.94 4.11 31.84
N ASN A 583 -31.63 3.97 31.62
CA ASN A 583 -30.67 3.60 32.67
C ASN A 583 -30.39 4.74 33.65
N LEU A 584 -30.59 5.99 33.24
CA LEU A 584 -30.43 7.17 34.10
C LEU A 584 -31.72 7.64 34.78
N SER A 585 -32.88 7.10 34.38
CA SER A 585 -34.22 7.39 34.91
C SER A 585 -34.39 6.92 36.37
N THR A 586 -34.99 7.76 37.23
CA THR A 586 -35.13 7.46 38.67
C THR A 586 -36.23 8.28 39.37
N GLU A 587 -37.05 7.59 40.17
CA GLU A 587 -38.14 8.16 40.99
C GLU A 587 -37.69 9.17 42.06
N LYS A 588 -36.39 9.15 42.43
CA LYS A 588 -35.85 10.01 43.50
C LYS A 588 -35.63 11.43 42.99
N ALA A 589 -36.27 12.41 43.61
CA ALA A 589 -36.22 13.83 43.24
C ALA A 589 -34.81 14.37 42.89
N ARG A 590 -34.70 15.16 41.81
CA ARG A 590 -33.44 15.66 41.24
C ARG A 590 -33.47 17.17 41.00
N ASP A 591 -32.35 17.71 40.51
CA ASP A 591 -32.19 19.11 40.12
C ASP A 591 -32.53 19.34 38.62
N ALA A 592 -32.75 20.59 38.22
CA ALA A 592 -33.15 20.93 36.85
C ALA A 592 -32.22 20.37 35.75
N VAL A 593 -30.92 20.24 36.04
CA VAL A 593 -29.91 19.69 35.11
C VAL A 593 -30.18 18.22 34.79
N TYR A 594 -30.77 17.46 35.72
CA TYR A 594 -31.22 16.09 35.44
C TYR A 594 -32.38 16.08 34.43
N HIS A 595 -33.43 16.88 34.66
CA HIS A 595 -34.62 16.90 33.80
C HIS A 595 -34.31 17.45 32.40
N GLN A 596 -33.56 18.55 32.30
CA GLN A 596 -33.10 19.10 31.02
C GLN A 596 -32.26 18.09 30.23
N ARG A 597 -31.40 17.31 30.91
CA ARG A 597 -30.62 16.23 30.29
C ARG A 597 -31.51 15.09 29.77
N GLN A 598 -32.52 14.66 30.52
CA GLN A 598 -33.47 13.65 30.05
C GLN A 598 -34.27 14.15 28.84
N ALA A 599 -34.72 15.41 28.85
CA ALA A 599 -35.40 16.04 27.71
C ALA A 599 -34.49 16.14 26.47
N ILE A 600 -33.21 16.52 26.61
CA ILE A 600 -32.25 16.52 25.49
C ILE A 600 -32.04 15.10 24.94
N LEU A 601 -31.97 14.07 25.80
CA LEU A 601 -31.84 12.67 25.36
C LEU A 601 -33.09 12.14 24.63
N ARG A 602 -34.32 12.55 25.02
CA ARG A 602 -35.55 12.15 24.30
C ARG A 602 -35.70 12.83 22.94
N ASN A 603 -35.36 14.12 22.85
CA ASN A 603 -35.75 14.99 21.73
C ASN A 603 -34.61 15.35 20.76
N SER A 604 -33.41 14.75 20.88
CA SER A 604 -32.31 14.94 19.92
C SER A 604 -32.37 13.92 18.78
N ALA A 605 -32.61 14.38 17.56
CA ALA A 605 -32.76 13.50 16.39
C ALA A 605 -31.44 12.88 15.89
N SER A 606 -30.28 13.46 16.24
CA SER A 606 -28.94 12.98 15.88
C SER A 606 -27.87 13.34 16.92
N GLY A 607 -26.71 12.67 16.86
CA GLY A 607 -25.60 12.90 17.77
C GLY A 607 -25.07 14.34 17.75
N THR A 608 -25.05 14.97 16.57
CA THR A 608 -24.62 16.37 16.40
C THR A 608 -25.59 17.35 17.07
N GLN A 609 -26.91 17.11 16.98
CA GLN A 609 -27.90 17.93 17.68
C GLN A 609 -27.74 17.81 19.19
N ALA A 610 -27.61 16.57 19.70
CA ALA A 610 -27.38 16.33 21.12
C ALA A 610 -26.09 16.99 21.61
N PHE A 611 -24.99 16.87 20.86
CA PHE A 611 -23.71 17.53 21.18
C PHE A 611 -23.88 19.05 21.31
N LEU A 612 -24.57 19.69 20.36
CA LEU A 612 -24.84 21.13 20.38
C LEU A 612 -25.75 21.54 21.56
N SER A 613 -26.82 20.80 21.83
CA SER A 613 -27.75 21.09 22.94
C SER A 613 -27.14 20.84 24.33
N LEU A 614 -26.31 19.80 24.49
CA LEU A 614 -25.55 19.57 25.72
C LEU A 614 -24.46 20.63 25.92
N SER A 615 -23.79 21.02 24.84
CA SER A 615 -22.77 22.08 24.88
C SER A 615 -23.38 23.45 25.19
N SER A 616 -24.49 23.83 24.57
CA SER A 616 -25.16 25.10 24.86
C SER A 616 -25.68 25.16 26.29
N MET A 617 -26.21 24.05 26.83
CA MET A 617 -26.58 23.94 28.24
C MET A 617 -25.38 24.14 29.18
N ILE A 618 -24.21 23.58 28.87
CA ILE A 618 -22.96 23.86 29.62
C ILE A 618 -22.60 25.35 29.54
N TRP A 619 -22.57 25.94 28.34
CA TRP A 619 -22.24 27.35 28.15
C TRP A 619 -23.18 28.29 28.94
N SER A 620 -24.50 28.09 28.87
CA SER A 620 -25.47 28.90 29.62
C SER A 620 -25.28 28.80 31.14
N TYR A 621 -25.03 27.60 31.68
CA TYR A 621 -24.81 27.43 33.12
C TYR A 621 -23.45 27.97 33.59
N LEU A 622 -22.39 27.88 32.76
CA LEU A 622 -21.09 28.47 33.07
C LEU A 622 -21.13 30.00 33.04
N ALA A 623 -21.76 30.59 32.02
CA ALA A 623 -21.89 32.04 31.87
C ALA A 623 -22.65 32.69 33.03
N GLN A 624 -23.67 32.02 33.58
CA GLN A 624 -24.44 32.56 34.71
C GLN A 624 -23.86 32.23 36.09
N ARG A 625 -23.17 31.09 36.28
CA ARG A 625 -22.67 30.64 37.60
C ARG A 625 -21.32 29.88 37.52
N PRO A 626 -20.18 30.58 37.33
CA PRO A 626 -18.88 29.95 37.03
C PRO A 626 -18.35 28.98 38.10
N ARG A 627 -18.82 29.04 39.36
CA ARG A 627 -18.41 28.10 40.43
C ARG A 627 -19.07 26.70 40.38
N LYS A 628 -19.89 26.36 39.37
CA LYS A 628 -20.59 25.04 39.28
C LYS A 628 -19.94 24.01 38.33
N GLN A 629 -18.63 23.74 38.49
CA GLN A 629 -17.91 22.66 37.77
C GLN A 629 -18.58 21.26 37.84
N ARG A 630 -19.41 20.99 38.86
CA ARG A 630 -20.18 19.74 38.99
C ARG A 630 -21.15 19.46 37.82
N ILE A 631 -21.54 20.49 37.05
CA ILE A 631 -22.42 20.32 35.88
C ILE A 631 -21.65 19.65 34.73
N ILE A 632 -20.43 20.10 34.41
CA ILE A 632 -19.60 19.51 33.36
C ILE A 632 -19.40 18.01 33.61
N ARG A 633 -19.08 17.61 34.85
CA ARG A 633 -18.87 16.19 35.22
C ARG A 633 -20.11 15.29 35.02
N ARG A 634 -21.32 15.85 34.95
CA ARG A 634 -22.58 15.10 34.71
C ARG A 634 -22.99 15.03 33.24
N LEU A 635 -22.41 15.88 32.38
CA LEU A 635 -22.76 16.00 30.96
C LEU A 635 -21.62 15.55 30.04
N ALA A 636 -20.37 15.60 30.49
CA ALA A 636 -19.20 15.11 29.77
C ALA A 636 -19.34 13.65 29.30
N PRO A 637 -19.89 12.68 30.07
CA PRO A 637 -20.11 11.32 29.55
C PRO A 637 -21.07 11.25 28.36
N LEU A 638 -22.03 12.18 28.27
CA LEU A 638 -22.97 12.25 27.15
C LEU A 638 -22.35 12.99 25.94
N LEU A 639 -21.54 14.03 26.19
CA LEU A 639 -20.74 14.65 25.14
C LEU A 639 -19.73 13.67 24.54
N ALA A 640 -19.03 12.91 25.38
CA ALA A 640 -18.14 11.82 24.96
C ALA A 640 -18.91 10.80 24.12
N HIS A 641 -20.07 10.32 24.59
CA HIS A 641 -20.93 9.41 23.81
C HIS A 641 -21.31 9.98 22.44
N THR A 642 -21.84 11.21 22.39
CA THR A 642 -22.17 11.87 21.10
C THR A 642 -20.95 11.99 20.19
N SER A 643 -19.78 12.33 20.73
CA SER A 643 -18.53 12.53 19.98
C SER A 643 -17.97 11.21 19.46
N ILE A 644 -18.04 10.14 20.25
CA ILE A 644 -17.64 8.79 19.88
C ILE A 644 -18.56 8.26 18.77
N VAL A 645 -19.88 8.40 18.89
CA VAL A 645 -20.81 7.93 17.85
C VAL A 645 -20.60 8.71 16.54
N ILE A 646 -20.42 10.05 16.59
CA ILE A 646 -20.07 10.86 15.42
C ILE A 646 -18.75 10.36 14.80
N ALA A 647 -17.69 10.19 15.60
CA ALA A 647 -16.37 9.80 15.11
C ALA A 647 -16.35 8.38 14.52
N VAL A 648 -16.95 7.40 15.18
CA VAL A 648 -17.00 6.00 14.72
C VAL A 648 -17.73 5.88 13.39
N PHE A 649 -18.91 6.50 13.24
CA PHE A 649 -19.68 6.40 12.00
C PHE A 649 -19.12 7.30 10.88
N ALA A 650 -18.46 8.42 11.19
CA ALA A 650 -17.70 9.18 10.19
C ALA A 650 -16.49 8.38 9.66
N VAL A 651 -15.75 7.71 10.54
CA VAL A 651 -14.64 6.82 10.15
C VAL A 651 -15.17 5.63 9.33
N ALA A 652 -16.22 4.95 9.77
CA ALA A 652 -16.83 3.85 9.02
C ALA A 652 -17.33 4.29 7.63
N GLY A 653 -17.92 5.48 7.53
CA GLY A 653 -18.33 6.09 6.25
C GLY A 653 -17.15 6.30 5.29
N ILE A 654 -16.02 6.81 5.78
CA ILE A 654 -14.78 6.97 5.00
C ILE A 654 -14.22 5.59 4.58
N PHE A 655 -14.16 4.64 5.50
CA PHE A 655 -13.61 3.30 5.25
C PHE A 655 -14.45 2.44 4.31
N SER A 656 -15.72 2.77 4.06
CA SER A 656 -16.54 2.10 3.02
C SER A 656 -15.87 2.10 1.64
N SER A 657 -15.12 3.16 1.31
CA SER A 657 -14.33 3.27 0.09
C SER A 657 -13.21 2.23 -0.04
N ARG A 658 -12.68 1.70 1.07
CA ARG A 658 -11.56 0.74 1.07
C ARG A 658 -11.96 -0.68 0.68
N ILE A 659 -13.26 -0.97 0.57
CA ILE A 659 -13.77 -2.27 0.10
C ILE A 659 -13.37 -2.55 -1.36
N THR A 660 -12.99 -1.52 -2.13
CA THR A 660 -12.52 -1.70 -3.52
C THR A 660 -11.07 -2.18 -3.62
N GLY A 661 -10.19 -1.70 -2.72
CA GLY A 661 -8.75 -1.92 -2.80
C GLY A 661 -8.28 -3.30 -2.30
N LEU A 662 -9.20 -4.24 -2.05
CA LEU A 662 -8.91 -5.56 -1.46
C LEU A 662 -8.92 -6.71 -2.47
N THR A 663 -9.26 -6.44 -3.73
CA THR A 663 -9.65 -7.46 -4.72
C THR A 663 -8.91 -7.39 -6.06
N GLY A 664 -7.90 -6.51 -6.17
CA GLY A 664 -7.05 -6.36 -7.36
C GLY A 664 -7.73 -5.68 -8.56
N ASP A 665 -6.93 -5.33 -9.57
CA ASP A 665 -7.34 -4.54 -10.75
C ASP A 665 -7.61 -5.41 -12.00
N GLU A 666 -7.67 -6.73 -11.82
CA GLU A 666 -7.94 -7.71 -12.88
C GLU A 666 -9.44 -7.93 -13.08
N VAL A 667 -9.88 -8.01 -14.33
CA VAL A 667 -11.28 -8.17 -14.74
C VAL A 667 -11.40 -9.16 -15.90
N LEU A 668 -12.55 -9.83 -16.01
CA LEU A 668 -12.85 -10.72 -17.13
C LEU A 668 -13.60 -9.96 -18.24
N LEU A 669 -13.12 -10.07 -19.48
CA LEU A 669 -13.82 -9.61 -20.67
C LEU A 669 -15.05 -10.48 -20.94
N ARG A 670 -16.24 -9.93 -20.68
CA ARG A 670 -17.51 -10.50 -21.16
C ARG A 670 -17.93 -9.85 -22.47
N SER A 671 -17.39 -10.36 -23.58
CA SER A 671 -17.84 -9.99 -24.90
C SER A 671 -18.99 -10.86 -25.40
N THR A 672 -19.84 -10.29 -26.25
CA THR A 672 -20.72 -11.03 -27.17
C THR A 672 -20.15 -11.11 -28.57
N SER A 673 -19.12 -10.31 -28.87
CA SER A 673 -18.33 -10.45 -30.09
C SER A 673 -17.35 -11.61 -29.96
N MET A 674 -16.98 -12.18 -31.09
CA MET A 674 -15.84 -13.07 -31.30
C MET A 674 -15.31 -12.70 -32.66
N ASP A 675 -14.01 -12.48 -32.75
CA ASP A 675 -13.34 -12.04 -33.97
C ASP A 675 -12.68 -13.25 -34.67
N PRO A 676 -13.21 -13.72 -35.81
CA PRO A 676 -12.59 -14.77 -36.62
C PRO A 676 -11.73 -14.19 -37.75
N GLY A 677 -11.33 -12.92 -37.65
CA GLY A 677 -10.57 -12.21 -38.65
C GLY A 677 -11.39 -11.53 -39.77
N PRO A 678 -10.70 -10.74 -40.61
CA PRO A 678 -11.30 -10.00 -41.72
C PRO A 678 -11.89 -10.90 -42.82
N ALA A 679 -13.14 -10.64 -43.24
CA ALA A 679 -13.83 -11.33 -44.33
C ALA A 679 -14.55 -10.36 -45.30
N ASN A 680 -14.80 -10.78 -46.55
CA ASN A 680 -15.64 -10.05 -47.53
C ASN A 680 -15.21 -8.59 -47.87
N TYR A 681 -13.91 -8.32 -48.01
CA TYR A 681 -13.40 -7.01 -48.47
C TYR A 681 -13.23 -6.98 -50.01
N THR A 682 -13.44 -5.81 -50.63
CA THR A 682 -12.90 -5.55 -51.97
C THR A 682 -11.42 -5.13 -51.91
N LYS A 683 -10.72 -5.18 -53.05
CA LYS A 683 -9.35 -4.64 -53.19
C LYS A 683 -9.26 -3.13 -52.87
N SER A 684 -10.38 -2.40 -52.88
CA SER A 684 -10.44 -1.00 -52.43
C SER A 684 -10.46 -0.89 -50.90
N ASP A 685 -11.30 -1.68 -50.24
CA ASP A 685 -11.52 -1.60 -48.78
C ASP A 685 -10.28 -2.05 -48.00
N LEU A 686 -9.57 -3.06 -48.52
CA LEU A 686 -8.26 -3.47 -48.02
C LEU A 686 -7.28 -2.28 -47.98
N ARG A 687 -7.20 -1.50 -49.06
CA ARG A 687 -6.28 -0.35 -49.18
C ARG A 687 -6.75 0.89 -48.41
N MET A 688 -8.06 1.13 -48.34
CA MET A 688 -8.63 2.36 -47.78
C MET A 688 -8.93 2.29 -46.28
N PHE A 689 -9.25 1.10 -45.75
CA PHE A 689 -9.68 0.93 -44.36
C PHE A 689 -8.81 -0.07 -43.59
N LEU A 690 -8.57 -1.28 -44.11
CA LEU A 690 -7.87 -2.32 -43.36
C LEU A 690 -6.37 -2.02 -43.19
N MET A 691 -5.66 -1.64 -44.25
CA MET A 691 -4.22 -1.33 -44.17
C MET A 691 -3.90 -0.15 -43.22
N PRO A 692 -4.65 0.98 -43.24
CA PRO A 692 -4.49 2.04 -42.24
C PRO A 692 -4.80 1.57 -40.81
N TYR A 693 -5.79 0.70 -40.61
CA TYR A 693 -6.10 0.14 -39.30
C TYR A 693 -4.95 -0.73 -38.78
N LEU A 694 -4.47 -1.68 -39.57
CA LEU A 694 -3.36 -2.57 -39.20
C LEU A 694 -2.07 -1.79 -38.94
N SER A 695 -1.71 -0.82 -39.77
CA SER A 695 -0.51 0.01 -39.57
C SER A 695 -0.60 0.86 -38.28
N ASN A 696 -1.79 1.37 -37.93
CA ASN A 696 -1.98 2.06 -36.65
C ASN A 696 -1.99 1.10 -35.45
N GLY A 697 -2.59 -0.09 -35.58
CA GLY A 697 -2.56 -1.13 -34.54
C GLY A 697 -1.13 -1.60 -34.24
N TRP A 698 -0.29 -1.73 -35.26
CA TRP A 698 1.14 -2.03 -35.10
C TRP A 698 1.93 -0.88 -34.47
N ARG A 699 1.59 0.39 -34.74
CA ARG A 699 2.17 1.54 -34.02
C ARG A 699 1.77 1.58 -32.54
N GLU A 700 0.56 1.18 -32.19
CA GLU A 700 0.14 1.06 -30.78
C GLU A 700 0.86 -0.09 -30.07
N ARG A 701 0.99 -1.25 -30.73
CA ARG A 701 1.81 -2.39 -30.25
C ARG A 701 3.28 -1.94 -30.05
N ALA A 702 3.87 -1.25 -31.04
CA ALA A 702 5.25 -0.76 -30.93
C ALA A 702 5.46 0.27 -29.80
N ARG A 703 4.54 1.21 -29.61
CA ARG A 703 4.60 2.14 -28.47
C ARG A 703 4.46 1.43 -27.12
N TYR A 704 3.69 0.34 -27.05
CA TYR A 704 3.65 -0.52 -25.86
C TYR A 704 5.01 -1.19 -25.62
N ALA A 705 5.71 -1.64 -26.66
CA ALA A 705 7.08 -2.16 -26.53
C ALA A 705 8.05 -1.09 -26.01
N GLU A 706 8.08 0.10 -26.62
CA GLU A 706 8.92 1.23 -26.20
C GLU A 706 8.65 1.63 -24.73
N GLU A 707 7.38 1.78 -24.32
CA GLU A 707 7.03 2.19 -22.94
C GLU A 707 7.16 1.07 -21.89
N CYS A 708 6.84 -0.18 -22.24
CA CYS A 708 6.59 -1.24 -21.27
C CYS A 708 7.59 -2.40 -21.30
N TYR A 709 8.24 -2.69 -22.44
CA TYR A 709 9.25 -3.76 -22.57
C TYR A 709 10.69 -3.24 -22.46
N ASP A 710 10.98 -2.09 -23.07
CA ASP A 710 12.35 -1.58 -23.20
C ASP A 710 12.68 -0.45 -22.19
N SER A 711 11.69 0.02 -21.44
CA SER A 711 11.86 1.00 -20.36
C SER A 711 12.50 0.39 -19.11
N ILE A 712 13.47 1.12 -18.53
CA ILE A 712 14.18 0.76 -17.28
C ILE A 712 13.24 0.85 -16.05
N SER A 713 12.11 1.55 -16.14
CA SER A 713 11.15 1.71 -15.03
C SER A 713 9.69 1.63 -15.49
N PRO A 714 9.20 0.44 -15.91
CA PRO A 714 7.86 0.25 -16.48
C PRO A 714 6.73 0.22 -15.42
N GLN A 715 6.96 0.79 -14.23
CA GLN A 715 6.03 0.71 -13.10
C GLN A 715 4.86 1.70 -13.25
N ASP A 716 5.11 2.93 -13.69
CA ASP A 716 4.18 4.07 -13.54
C ASP A 716 3.33 4.41 -14.79
N SER A 717 3.63 3.90 -15.99
CA SER A 717 2.76 4.16 -17.16
C SER A 717 1.45 3.38 -17.07
N ALA A 718 0.33 4.10 -17.18
CA ALA A 718 -1.01 3.51 -17.22
C ALA A 718 -1.25 2.63 -18.45
N ILE A 719 -0.51 2.84 -19.55
CA ILE A 719 -0.58 2.00 -20.75
C ILE A 719 -0.08 0.57 -20.44
N CYS A 720 0.96 0.44 -19.61
CA CYS A 720 1.45 -0.84 -19.12
C CYS A 720 0.49 -1.55 -18.14
N GLN A 721 -0.74 -1.06 -17.95
CA GLN A 721 -1.81 -1.76 -17.23
C GLN A 721 -2.89 -2.34 -18.17
N LYS A 722 -2.66 -2.44 -19.48
CA LYS A 722 -3.58 -3.07 -20.45
C LYS A 722 -3.69 -4.60 -20.30
N PHE A 723 -2.56 -5.29 -20.08
CA PHE A 723 -2.45 -6.76 -20.13
C PHE A 723 -2.17 -7.37 -18.74
N VAL A 724 -2.32 -8.70 -18.62
CA VAL A 724 -2.12 -9.46 -17.37
C VAL A 724 -0.66 -9.38 -16.90
N LYS A 725 0.29 -9.63 -17.80
CA LYS A 725 1.71 -9.34 -17.61
C LYS A 725 2.10 -8.06 -18.35
N LYS A 726 2.90 -7.21 -17.71
CA LYS A 726 3.45 -5.97 -18.33
C LYS A 726 4.45 -6.26 -19.45
N GLN A 727 5.18 -7.36 -19.29
CA GLN A 727 6.17 -7.92 -20.21
C GLN A 727 5.98 -9.44 -20.20
N LEU A 728 6.01 -10.07 -21.37
CA LEU A 728 6.23 -11.51 -21.47
C LEU A 728 7.72 -11.82 -21.27
N HIS A 729 8.03 -13.06 -20.89
CA HIS A 729 9.42 -13.48 -20.67
C HIS A 729 10.19 -13.51 -22.00
N ARG A 730 11.46 -13.07 -21.96
CA ARG A 730 12.44 -13.17 -23.04
C ARG A 730 13.83 -13.45 -22.44
N GLU A 731 14.38 -14.61 -22.74
CA GLU A 731 15.80 -14.94 -22.60
C GLU A 731 16.50 -14.49 -23.88
N ILE A 732 17.65 -13.82 -23.77
CA ILE A 732 18.34 -13.17 -24.91
C ILE A 732 19.81 -13.57 -24.89
N ASP A 733 20.21 -14.40 -25.84
CA ASP A 733 21.59 -14.72 -26.15
C ASP A 733 22.07 -13.82 -27.31
N ARG A 734 23.08 -12.98 -27.03
CA ARG A 734 23.72 -12.05 -27.98
C ARG A 734 25.03 -12.59 -28.59
N ASN A 735 25.35 -13.87 -28.33
CA ASN A 735 26.54 -14.54 -28.84
C ASN A 735 26.20 -15.87 -29.53
N ALA A 736 25.00 -15.97 -30.09
CA ALA A 736 24.48 -17.17 -30.72
C ALA A 736 25.28 -17.53 -32.00
N PRO A 737 25.34 -18.82 -32.37
CA PRO A 737 25.95 -19.27 -33.62
C PRO A 737 25.09 -18.90 -34.84
N CYS A 738 25.68 -18.89 -36.04
CA CYS A 738 24.93 -18.65 -37.29
C CYS A 738 23.72 -19.63 -37.43
N PRO A 739 22.47 -19.15 -37.62
CA PRO A 739 21.29 -19.99 -37.79
C PRO A 739 21.11 -20.56 -39.21
N PHE A 740 22.05 -20.32 -40.10
CA PHE A 740 22.03 -20.71 -41.52
C PHE A 740 23.31 -21.48 -41.89
N SER A 741 23.44 -21.92 -43.13
CA SER A 741 24.63 -22.66 -43.58
C SER A 741 25.90 -21.80 -43.55
N ASN A 742 27.04 -22.42 -43.21
CA ASN A 742 28.34 -21.77 -43.03
C ASN A 742 28.68 -20.79 -44.18
N GLY A 743 29.22 -19.62 -43.84
CA GLY A 743 29.57 -18.57 -44.80
C GLY A 743 28.40 -17.73 -45.34
N LEU A 744 27.15 -17.97 -44.93
CA LEU A 744 26.03 -17.05 -45.23
C LEU A 744 25.94 -15.88 -44.23
N CYS A 745 26.28 -16.09 -42.96
CA CYS A 745 26.32 -15.02 -41.95
C CYS A 745 27.60 -14.17 -42.09
N LYS A 746 27.54 -12.87 -41.75
CA LYS A 746 28.75 -12.02 -41.64
C LYS A 746 29.69 -12.45 -40.51
N SER A 747 29.18 -13.22 -39.53
CA SER A 747 29.96 -13.80 -38.44
C SER A 747 29.35 -15.14 -37.98
N GLU A 748 30.21 -16.10 -37.64
CA GLU A 748 29.81 -17.42 -37.14
C GLU A 748 29.32 -17.38 -35.67
N LEU A 749 29.70 -16.35 -34.90
CA LEU A 749 29.27 -16.06 -33.52
C LEU A 749 28.88 -14.59 -33.37
N GLY A 750 28.31 -14.18 -32.23
CA GLY A 750 27.81 -12.81 -32.04
C GLY A 750 26.43 -12.55 -32.67
N ASN A 751 25.75 -13.61 -33.14
CA ASN A 751 24.37 -13.52 -33.63
C ASN A 751 23.40 -13.47 -32.44
N ILE A 752 22.10 -13.23 -32.69
CA ILE A 752 21.12 -13.07 -31.61
C ILE A 752 20.03 -14.14 -31.64
N ARG A 753 19.82 -14.80 -30.49
CA ARG A 753 18.75 -15.77 -30.25
C ARG A 753 17.91 -15.29 -29.07
N ILE A 754 16.60 -15.13 -29.29
CA ILE A 754 15.62 -14.75 -28.28
C ILE A 754 14.65 -15.92 -28.08
N ASP A 755 14.45 -16.34 -26.84
CA ASP A 755 13.59 -17.46 -26.45
C ASP A 755 12.58 -16.99 -25.41
N THR A 756 11.29 -17.25 -25.60
CA THR A 756 10.28 -16.84 -24.61
C THR A 756 10.23 -17.74 -23.38
N GLY A 757 10.91 -18.89 -23.41
CA GLY A 757 10.55 -20.02 -22.56
C GLY A 757 9.09 -20.44 -22.80
N PHE A 758 8.51 -21.20 -21.88
CA PHE A 758 7.11 -21.63 -21.97
C PHE A 758 6.16 -20.68 -21.22
N LEU A 759 5.51 -19.79 -21.97
CA LEU A 759 4.46 -18.88 -21.50
C LEU A 759 3.17 -19.66 -21.21
N ASP A 760 2.58 -19.49 -20.03
CA ASP A 760 1.30 -20.15 -19.68
C ASP A 760 0.09 -19.36 -20.22
N SER A 761 -0.79 -20.07 -20.92
CA SER A 761 -2.01 -19.50 -21.50
C SER A 761 -2.88 -18.71 -20.50
N ASN A 762 -2.93 -19.08 -19.22
CA ASN A 762 -3.73 -18.39 -18.21
C ASN A 762 -2.91 -17.34 -17.46
N ASP A 763 -1.70 -17.69 -17.02
CA ASP A 763 -0.95 -16.84 -16.07
C ASP A 763 -0.08 -15.78 -16.76
N ASP A 764 0.32 -15.98 -18.02
CA ASP A 764 1.05 -15.00 -18.83
C ASP A 764 0.15 -14.31 -19.88
N LEU A 765 -0.66 -15.12 -20.57
CA LEU A 765 -1.47 -14.69 -21.72
C LEU A 765 -2.93 -14.37 -21.37
N GLY A 766 -3.40 -14.74 -20.17
CA GLY A 766 -4.67 -14.26 -19.60
C GLY A 766 -5.92 -15.11 -19.84
N PHE A 767 -5.85 -16.24 -20.55
CA PHE A 767 -6.99 -17.13 -20.76
C PHE A 767 -7.41 -17.84 -19.46
N ASN A 768 -8.56 -17.48 -18.89
CA ASN A 768 -9.08 -18.08 -17.65
C ASN A 768 -9.72 -19.47 -17.89
N THR A 769 -9.00 -20.37 -18.54
CA THR A 769 -9.40 -21.77 -18.73
C THR A 769 -9.08 -22.63 -17.49
N PRO A 770 -9.82 -23.74 -17.27
CA PRO A 770 -9.49 -24.73 -16.24
C PRO A 770 -8.08 -25.28 -16.41
N SER A 771 -7.43 -25.66 -15.31
CA SER A 771 -6.00 -26.04 -15.33
C SER A 771 -5.64 -27.21 -16.26
N ALA A 772 -6.60 -28.07 -16.62
CA ALA A 772 -6.43 -29.17 -17.57
C ALA A 772 -6.45 -28.73 -19.05
N ASP A 773 -7.11 -27.60 -19.34
CA ASP A 773 -7.29 -27.04 -20.69
C ASP A 773 -6.29 -25.91 -20.98
N ARG A 774 -5.36 -25.66 -20.06
CA ARG A 774 -4.23 -24.74 -20.27
C ARG A 774 -3.23 -25.35 -21.24
N ILE A 775 -2.74 -24.51 -22.15
CA ILE A 775 -1.56 -24.77 -22.98
C ILE A 775 -0.39 -23.89 -22.55
N ARG A 776 0.82 -24.28 -22.97
CA ARG A 776 2.05 -23.50 -22.89
C ARG A 776 2.58 -23.22 -24.29
N LEU A 777 2.97 -21.98 -24.53
CA LEU A 777 3.51 -21.50 -25.81
C LEU A 777 4.99 -21.15 -25.63
N ARG A 778 5.85 -21.62 -26.53
CA ARG A 778 7.23 -21.15 -26.65
C ARG A 778 7.49 -20.66 -28.07
N GLN A 779 8.17 -19.54 -28.18
CA GLN A 779 8.66 -18.98 -29.43
C GLN A 779 10.17 -18.78 -29.33
N VAL A 780 10.87 -19.08 -30.43
CA VAL A 780 12.30 -18.79 -30.60
C VAL A 780 12.49 -17.97 -31.87
N LEU A 781 13.15 -16.82 -31.74
CA LEU A 781 13.59 -15.96 -32.85
C LEU A 781 15.11 -16.00 -32.90
N HIS A 782 15.70 -16.30 -34.06
CA HIS A 782 17.15 -16.40 -34.23
C HIS A 782 17.59 -15.66 -35.49
N CYS A 783 18.35 -14.57 -35.32
CA CYS A 783 18.69 -13.62 -36.39
C CYS A 783 20.20 -13.42 -36.57
N ALA A 784 20.63 -13.23 -37.82
CA ALA A 784 22.02 -13.01 -38.21
C ALA A 784 22.15 -12.08 -39.45
N PRO A 785 23.02 -11.05 -39.44
CA PRO A 785 23.38 -10.28 -40.62
C PRO A 785 24.04 -11.18 -41.67
N LEU A 786 23.69 -11.04 -42.96
CA LEU A 786 24.19 -11.90 -44.03
C LEU A 786 25.36 -11.29 -44.81
N ALA A 787 26.28 -12.14 -45.26
CA ALA A 787 27.37 -11.77 -46.15
C ALA A 787 26.83 -11.41 -47.55
N THR A 788 27.30 -10.29 -48.11
CA THR A 788 26.89 -9.78 -49.44
C THR A 788 27.85 -10.15 -50.57
N GLU A 789 29.09 -10.51 -50.25
CA GLU A 789 30.06 -11.02 -51.22
C GLU A 789 29.55 -12.32 -51.85
N GLY A 790 29.66 -12.46 -53.18
CA GLY A 790 29.07 -13.56 -53.94
C GLY A 790 27.54 -13.50 -54.13
N PHE A 791 26.81 -12.74 -53.31
CA PHE A 791 25.34 -12.63 -53.35
C PHE A 791 24.82 -11.30 -53.92
N ALA A 792 25.68 -10.35 -54.28
CA ALA A 792 25.29 -9.06 -54.86
C ALA A 792 25.97 -8.77 -56.22
N GLU A 793 25.16 -8.47 -57.24
CA GLU A 793 25.62 -8.03 -58.58
C GLU A 793 25.43 -6.52 -58.74
N LYS A 794 26.41 -5.80 -59.29
CA LYS A 794 26.25 -4.38 -59.67
C LYS A 794 25.90 -4.27 -61.17
N ARG A 795 24.70 -3.76 -61.49
CA ARG A 795 24.19 -3.64 -62.86
C ARG A 795 23.69 -2.23 -63.16
N ASN A 796 24.03 -1.72 -64.34
CA ASN A 796 23.44 -0.49 -64.87
C ASN A 796 22.08 -0.81 -65.52
N ILE A 797 21.02 -0.08 -65.14
CA ILE A 797 19.66 -0.25 -65.64
C ILE A 797 19.15 1.07 -66.21
N SER A 798 18.58 1.00 -67.41
CA SER A 798 18.01 2.16 -68.12
C SER A 798 16.59 2.45 -67.65
N VAL A 799 16.38 3.63 -67.07
CA VAL A 799 15.08 4.16 -66.65
C VAL A 799 14.79 5.40 -67.50
N GLY A 800 14.02 5.21 -68.58
CA GLY A 800 13.86 6.23 -69.61
C GLY A 800 15.19 6.53 -70.31
N ASN A 801 15.58 7.81 -70.36
CA ASN A 801 16.82 8.26 -70.99
C ASN A 801 18.07 8.13 -70.09
N PHE A 802 17.93 7.68 -68.83
CA PHE A 802 19.02 7.63 -67.86
C PHE A 802 19.43 6.19 -67.56
N SER A 803 20.73 5.90 -67.58
CA SER A 803 21.29 4.62 -67.15
C SER A 803 21.86 4.77 -65.74
N LEU A 804 21.34 4.02 -64.78
CA LEU A 804 21.66 4.17 -63.36
C LEU A 804 22.26 2.89 -62.75
N PRO A 805 23.24 2.99 -61.85
CA PRO A 805 23.84 1.84 -61.18
C PRO A 805 22.95 1.33 -60.05
N TYR A 806 22.60 0.04 -60.09
CA TYR A 806 21.86 -0.68 -59.04
C TYR A 806 22.70 -1.85 -58.50
N SER A 807 22.52 -2.17 -57.22
CA SER A 807 22.89 -3.46 -56.64
C SER A 807 21.69 -4.39 -56.67
N LEU A 808 21.84 -5.58 -57.26
CA LEU A 808 20.87 -6.66 -57.25
C LEU A 808 21.34 -7.73 -56.26
N TYR A 809 20.44 -8.23 -55.43
CA TYR A 809 20.74 -9.17 -54.33
C TYR A 809 20.10 -10.53 -54.61
N HIS A 810 20.87 -11.61 -54.52
CA HIS A 810 20.51 -12.94 -55.04
C HIS A 810 20.47 -14.01 -53.92
N TYR A 811 19.66 -13.78 -52.88
CA TYR A 811 19.36 -14.75 -51.82
C TYR A 811 18.22 -15.71 -52.16
N GLY A 812 17.78 -15.72 -53.42
CA GLY A 812 16.71 -16.57 -53.96
C GLY A 812 15.69 -15.78 -54.79
N PRO A 813 15.07 -16.38 -55.82
CA PRO A 813 14.17 -15.67 -56.73
C PRO A 813 12.84 -15.27 -56.06
N VAL A 814 12.27 -14.16 -56.52
CA VAL A 814 10.90 -13.73 -56.16
C VAL A 814 9.94 -14.29 -57.20
N LEU A 815 8.92 -15.02 -56.74
CA LEU A 815 7.91 -15.64 -57.60
C LEU A 815 6.75 -14.66 -57.83
N PRO A 816 6.13 -14.66 -59.02
CA PRO A 816 4.96 -13.83 -59.29
C PRO A 816 3.76 -14.27 -58.42
N PRO A 817 2.89 -13.35 -57.99
CA PRO A 817 1.63 -13.71 -57.35
C PRO A 817 0.78 -14.59 -58.28
N SER A 818 0.23 -15.69 -57.74
CA SER A 818 -0.58 -16.65 -58.50
C SER A 818 -1.70 -15.96 -59.30
N GLY A 819 -1.65 -16.05 -60.63
CA GLY A 819 -2.60 -15.40 -61.55
C GLY A 819 -2.05 -14.22 -62.35
N TYR A 820 -0.74 -13.98 -62.33
CA TYR A 820 -0.02 -13.09 -63.25
C TYR A 820 1.03 -13.86 -64.04
N ASP A 821 1.07 -13.70 -65.36
CA ASP A 821 2.01 -14.38 -66.29
C ASP A 821 3.41 -13.74 -66.34
N ASP A 822 3.78 -12.94 -65.34
CA ASP A 822 5.09 -12.31 -65.24
C ASP A 822 6.18 -13.35 -64.90
N LEU A 823 7.33 -13.28 -65.59
CA LEU A 823 8.44 -14.21 -65.35
C LEU A 823 9.04 -14.04 -63.94
N PRO A 824 9.49 -15.13 -63.28
CA PRO A 824 10.15 -15.07 -61.97
C PRO A 824 11.32 -14.07 -61.96
N VAL A 825 11.33 -13.20 -60.95
CA VAL A 825 12.38 -12.19 -60.82
C VAL A 825 13.61 -12.84 -60.22
N ASN A 826 14.66 -13.00 -61.03
CA ASN A 826 15.90 -13.70 -60.68
C ASN A 826 16.81 -12.94 -59.69
N HIS A 827 16.22 -12.09 -58.83
CA HIS A 827 16.87 -11.40 -57.72
C HIS A 827 15.84 -11.15 -56.60
N THR A 828 16.28 -11.20 -55.34
CA THR A 828 15.47 -11.02 -54.14
C THR A 828 15.13 -9.55 -53.88
N HIS A 829 16.09 -8.67 -54.14
CA HIS A 829 15.98 -7.22 -53.97
C HIS A 829 16.93 -6.52 -54.94
N ILE A 830 16.66 -5.23 -55.14
CA ILE A 830 17.35 -4.33 -56.05
C ILE A 830 17.26 -2.93 -55.44
N GLU A 831 18.39 -2.24 -55.33
CA GLU A 831 18.50 -0.91 -54.71
C GLU A 831 19.52 -0.05 -55.49
N PRO A 832 19.21 1.22 -55.83
CA PRO A 832 20.15 2.12 -56.49
C PRO A 832 21.39 2.39 -55.64
N ILE A 833 22.56 2.40 -56.28
CA ILE A 833 23.85 2.69 -55.64
C ILE A 833 24.01 4.21 -55.44
N GLU A 834 23.45 5.02 -56.35
CA GLU A 834 23.37 6.48 -56.23
C GLU A 834 21.95 6.99 -56.42
N THR A 835 21.42 7.65 -55.39
CA THR A 835 20.09 8.29 -55.38
C THR A 835 20.16 9.81 -55.53
N ARG A 836 21.22 10.45 -55.00
CA ARG A 836 21.28 11.91 -54.81
C ARG A 836 21.37 12.71 -56.11
N ASN A 837 21.93 12.13 -57.18
CA ASN A 837 22.15 12.80 -58.46
C ASN A 837 20.89 12.91 -59.36
N LEU A 838 19.72 12.46 -58.87
CA LEU A 838 18.47 12.38 -59.63
C LEU A 838 17.43 13.48 -59.31
N LEU A 839 17.60 14.24 -58.22
CA LEU A 839 16.60 15.21 -57.75
C LEU A 839 17.15 16.64 -57.74
N ASP A 840 17.10 17.24 -58.94
CA ASP A 840 17.32 18.66 -59.26
C ASP A 840 18.74 19.23 -58.97
N PRO A 841 19.56 19.50 -60.01
CA PRO A 841 20.88 20.13 -59.85
C PRO A 841 20.83 21.59 -59.40
N LEU A 842 19.66 22.22 -59.29
CA LEU A 842 19.50 23.61 -58.85
C LEU A 842 19.25 23.75 -57.34
N MET A 843 19.11 22.65 -56.57
CA MET A 843 18.84 22.72 -55.12
C MET A 843 20.14 22.85 -54.30
N PRO A 844 20.36 23.98 -53.56
CA PRO A 844 21.67 24.26 -52.96
C PRO A 844 21.91 23.51 -51.64
N LEU A 845 22.74 22.45 -51.69
CA LEU A 845 23.52 21.85 -50.59
C LEU A 845 22.83 21.53 -49.24
N GLY A 846 21.50 21.62 -49.16
CA GLY A 846 20.74 21.18 -47.99
C GLY A 846 20.76 19.65 -47.82
N PRO A 847 20.65 19.14 -46.57
CA PRO A 847 20.30 17.75 -46.36
C PRO A 847 18.83 17.54 -46.73
N MET A 848 18.56 16.69 -47.73
CA MET A 848 17.22 16.13 -47.87
C MET A 848 16.92 15.24 -46.66
N PRO A 849 15.68 15.18 -46.18
CA PRO A 849 15.30 14.34 -45.03
C PRO A 849 15.26 12.87 -45.42
N GLY A 850 16.44 12.26 -45.56
CA GLY A 850 16.57 10.80 -45.67
C GLY A 850 16.00 10.10 -44.43
N GLN A 851 15.43 8.93 -44.64
CA GLN A 851 14.91 8.03 -43.61
C GLN A 851 15.46 6.62 -43.86
N TYR A 852 15.53 5.80 -42.82
CA TYR A 852 15.73 4.36 -42.99
C TYR A 852 14.56 3.75 -43.76
N ASN A 853 14.84 2.85 -44.69
CA ASN A 853 13.83 2.00 -45.30
C ASN A 853 14.13 0.53 -44.98
N LEU A 854 13.08 -0.28 -44.86
CA LEU A 854 13.17 -1.74 -44.68
C LEU A 854 12.30 -2.42 -45.71
N LYS A 855 12.90 -3.19 -46.62
CA LYS A 855 12.17 -4.18 -47.42
C LYS A 855 12.22 -5.52 -46.68
N VAL A 856 11.08 -6.21 -46.62
CA VAL A 856 10.97 -7.57 -46.09
C VAL A 856 10.50 -8.55 -47.16
N VAL A 857 11.08 -9.74 -47.17
CA VAL A 857 10.53 -10.94 -47.82
C VAL A 857 10.51 -12.09 -46.81
N GLY A 858 9.68 -13.10 -47.02
CA GLY A 858 9.55 -14.24 -46.11
C GLY A 858 9.15 -15.51 -46.84
N ALA A 859 9.60 -16.64 -46.31
CA ALA A 859 9.30 -17.98 -46.78
C ALA A 859 8.89 -18.87 -45.58
N PRO A 860 7.83 -19.68 -45.71
CA PRO A 860 7.48 -20.66 -44.69
C PRO A 860 8.51 -21.80 -44.64
N SER A 861 8.49 -22.60 -43.57
CA SER A 861 9.30 -23.82 -43.49
C SER A 861 8.96 -24.83 -44.60
N LEU A 862 9.94 -25.67 -44.96
CA LEU A 862 9.81 -26.69 -46.01
C LEU A 862 8.79 -27.81 -45.69
N ARG A 863 8.19 -27.86 -44.49
CA ARG A 863 7.14 -28.82 -44.16
C ARG A 863 5.77 -28.42 -44.73
N ALA A 864 5.51 -27.12 -44.92
CA ALA A 864 4.24 -26.62 -45.42
C ALA A 864 3.98 -27.03 -46.88
N THR A 865 2.85 -27.70 -47.15
CA THR A 865 2.38 -27.99 -48.52
C THR A 865 1.86 -26.77 -49.27
N VAL A 866 1.92 -25.57 -48.67
CA VAL A 866 1.46 -24.29 -49.22
C VAL A 866 2.48 -23.66 -50.21
N GLN A 867 3.13 -24.49 -51.04
CA GLN A 867 4.10 -24.04 -52.04
C GLN A 867 3.51 -23.04 -53.04
N ASN A 868 2.19 -23.12 -53.28
CA ASN A 868 1.45 -22.27 -54.22
C ASN A 868 1.33 -20.79 -53.81
N SER A 869 1.79 -20.37 -52.63
CA SER A 869 1.79 -18.96 -52.19
C SER A 869 3.15 -18.44 -51.71
N ILE A 870 4.24 -19.15 -52.02
CA ILE A 870 5.60 -18.71 -51.65
C ILE A 870 6.00 -17.53 -52.56
N ALA A 871 6.04 -16.32 -52.02
CA ALA A 871 6.43 -15.12 -52.78
C ALA A 871 7.95 -15.01 -53.02
N TRP A 872 8.77 -15.66 -52.20
CA TRP A 872 10.23 -15.72 -52.34
C TRP A 872 10.71 -17.13 -52.00
N ALA A 873 11.45 -17.76 -52.90
CA ALA A 873 12.06 -19.07 -52.67
C ALA A 873 13.53 -18.85 -52.25
N PRO A 874 13.93 -19.14 -51.00
CA PRO A 874 15.30 -18.92 -50.53
C PRO A 874 16.32 -19.85 -51.21
N ASN A 875 17.58 -19.40 -51.31
CA ASN A 875 18.71 -20.27 -51.64
C ASN A 875 18.84 -21.40 -50.60
N GLU A 876 19.34 -22.58 -51.01
CA GLU A 876 19.36 -23.81 -50.20
C GLU A 876 19.89 -23.60 -48.76
N GLY A 877 21.00 -22.87 -48.61
CA GLY A 877 21.62 -22.68 -47.29
C GLY A 877 20.86 -21.77 -46.32
N LEU A 878 19.83 -21.05 -46.78
CA LEU A 878 18.89 -20.27 -45.96
C LEU A 878 17.61 -21.06 -45.59
N LEU A 879 17.37 -22.23 -46.19
CA LEU A 879 16.16 -23.02 -45.95
C LEU A 879 16.18 -23.69 -44.57
N ARG A 880 14.99 -23.84 -43.96
CA ARG A 880 14.78 -24.53 -42.68
C ARG A 880 13.54 -25.43 -42.71
N ASN A 881 13.58 -26.49 -41.92
CA ASN A 881 12.52 -27.52 -41.80
C ASN A 881 11.74 -27.43 -40.47
N ASP A 882 12.06 -26.42 -39.65
CA ASP A 882 11.67 -26.25 -38.25
C ASP A 882 11.38 -24.78 -37.90
N SER A 883 11.39 -23.88 -38.88
CA SER A 883 11.26 -22.42 -38.70
C SER A 883 10.83 -21.75 -40.00
N ASP A 884 10.04 -20.69 -39.90
CA ASP A 884 9.83 -19.76 -41.02
C ASP A 884 11.01 -18.79 -41.11
N VAL A 885 11.39 -18.39 -42.32
CA VAL A 885 12.58 -17.56 -42.58
C VAL A 885 12.16 -16.22 -43.17
N VAL A 886 12.54 -15.13 -42.50
CA VAL A 886 12.30 -13.74 -42.90
C VAL A 886 13.63 -13.08 -43.23
N LEU A 887 13.71 -12.41 -44.38
CA LEU A 887 14.89 -11.66 -44.83
C LEU A 887 14.55 -10.18 -44.96
N LEU A 888 15.31 -9.36 -44.24
CA LEU A 888 15.20 -7.91 -44.14
C LEU A 888 16.35 -7.25 -44.90
N PHE A 889 16.05 -6.21 -45.67
CA PHE A 889 17.03 -5.35 -46.32
C PHE A 889 16.90 -3.93 -45.78
N LEU A 890 17.96 -3.44 -45.12
CA LEU A 890 18.05 -2.09 -44.57
C LEU A 890 18.70 -1.14 -45.57
N THR A 891 17.92 -0.23 -46.14
CA THR A 891 18.43 0.82 -47.04
C THR A 891 18.77 2.07 -46.26
N SER A 892 20.03 2.50 -46.31
CA SER A 892 20.55 3.67 -45.58
C SER A 892 21.52 4.56 -46.37
N LYS A 893 21.80 4.29 -47.66
CA LYS A 893 22.66 5.16 -48.52
C LYS A 893 22.20 6.63 -48.65
N ASN A 894 20.94 6.93 -48.31
CA ASN A 894 20.40 8.30 -48.25
C ASN A 894 20.72 9.05 -46.93
N LEU A 895 21.40 8.39 -45.97
CA LEU A 895 21.71 8.93 -44.65
C LEU A 895 23.21 9.26 -44.53
N MET A 896 23.52 10.22 -43.65
CA MET A 896 24.89 10.63 -43.35
C MET A 896 25.23 10.35 -41.89
N TYR A 897 26.21 9.50 -41.63
CA TYR A 897 26.64 9.11 -40.29
C TYR A 897 27.69 10.11 -39.77
N ARG A 898 27.51 10.61 -38.54
CA ARG A 898 28.40 11.60 -37.89
C ARG A 898 29.69 11.01 -37.31
N ALA A 899 29.86 9.70 -37.40
CA ALA A 899 31.04 8.93 -37.06
C ALA A 899 31.07 7.68 -37.94
N GLU A 900 32.22 6.99 -37.98
CA GLU A 900 32.29 5.62 -38.48
C GLU A 900 31.48 4.69 -37.55
N VAL A 901 30.85 3.65 -38.11
CA VAL A 901 29.97 2.72 -37.38
C VAL A 901 30.30 1.28 -37.73
N ASP A 902 30.85 0.55 -36.75
CA ASP A 902 31.30 -0.83 -36.84
C ASP A 902 30.17 -1.89 -36.79
N ASP A 903 28.92 -1.48 -36.54
CA ASP A 903 27.76 -2.39 -36.45
C ASP A 903 27.55 -3.20 -37.76
N PRO A 904 27.50 -4.54 -37.73
CA PRO A 904 27.43 -5.37 -38.95
C PRO A 904 26.24 -5.15 -39.91
N TRP A 905 25.14 -4.52 -39.46
CA TRP A 905 23.95 -4.25 -40.27
C TRP A 905 23.79 -2.75 -40.60
N PHE A 906 24.20 -1.86 -39.68
CA PHE A 906 24.21 -0.41 -39.88
C PHE A 906 25.54 0.14 -40.43
N SER A 907 26.46 -0.74 -40.86
CA SER A 907 27.89 -0.45 -41.07
C SER A 907 28.13 0.74 -42.00
N ALA A 908 28.98 1.68 -41.56
CA ALA A 908 29.21 2.93 -42.27
C ALA A 908 30.65 3.45 -42.14
N HIS A 909 31.46 3.23 -43.18
CA HIS A 909 32.87 3.61 -43.26
C HIS A 909 33.22 4.39 -44.55
N GLU A 910 32.32 4.45 -45.54
CA GLU A 910 32.50 5.22 -46.78
C GLU A 910 32.53 6.74 -46.49
N ARG A 911 33.73 7.31 -46.27
CA ARG A 911 33.93 8.75 -46.02
C ARG A 911 33.51 9.58 -47.23
N TYR A 912 32.60 10.54 -47.01
CA TYR A 912 31.94 11.28 -48.09
C TYR A 912 32.27 12.78 -48.13
N VAL A 913 32.13 13.49 -47.00
CA VAL A 913 32.35 14.95 -46.92
C VAL A 913 33.03 15.32 -45.61
N GLU A 914 34.04 16.18 -45.71
CA GLU A 914 34.67 16.86 -44.57
C GLU A 914 33.88 18.13 -44.22
N VAL A 915 33.44 18.24 -42.96
CA VAL A 915 32.67 19.38 -42.45
C VAL A 915 33.58 20.22 -41.56
N VAL A 916 33.92 21.43 -42.02
CA VAL A 916 34.68 22.41 -41.25
C VAL A 916 33.74 23.16 -40.30
N ALA A 917 34.03 23.15 -39.00
CA ALA A 917 33.22 23.87 -38.01
C ALA A 917 33.52 25.38 -38.06
N ASN A 918 32.51 26.20 -38.40
CA ASN A 918 32.64 27.65 -38.50
C ASN A 918 33.28 28.28 -37.24
N GLY A 919 34.50 28.80 -37.40
CA GLY A 919 35.25 29.50 -36.34
C GLY A 919 36.26 28.65 -35.55
N ARG A 920 36.52 27.40 -35.94
CA ARG A 920 37.63 26.57 -35.40
C ARG A 920 38.30 25.78 -36.51
N ASN A 921 39.54 25.36 -36.28
CA ASN A 921 40.26 24.43 -37.19
C ASN A 921 39.83 22.96 -37.00
N ASP A 922 38.65 22.74 -36.41
CA ASP A 922 38.11 21.40 -36.15
C ASP A 922 37.30 20.96 -37.38
N SER A 923 37.82 19.98 -38.12
CA SER A 923 37.08 19.28 -39.18
C SER A 923 36.68 17.87 -38.74
N TYR A 924 35.56 17.38 -39.27
CA TYR A 924 35.12 16.00 -39.07
C TYR A 924 34.50 15.44 -40.35
N PHE A 925 34.68 14.15 -40.59
CA PHE A 925 34.14 13.47 -41.77
C PHE A 925 32.75 12.90 -41.47
N LEU A 926 31.87 12.99 -42.47
CA LEU A 926 30.63 12.23 -42.49
C LEU A 926 30.83 10.93 -43.30
N ALA A 927 30.45 9.80 -42.72
CA ALA A 927 30.45 8.50 -43.38
C ALA A 927 29.07 8.18 -44.00
N LYS A 928 29.05 7.29 -45.00
CA LYS A 928 27.83 6.64 -45.50
C LYS A 928 27.87 5.15 -45.15
N ALA A 929 26.69 4.53 -45.17
CA ALA A 929 26.57 3.08 -45.12
C ALA A 929 27.39 2.39 -46.22
N ASP A 930 27.99 1.24 -45.95
CA ASP A 930 28.91 0.59 -46.89
C ASP A 930 28.18 -0.10 -48.06
N GLU A 931 27.15 -0.88 -47.74
CA GLU A 931 26.30 -1.62 -48.67
C GLU A 931 25.13 -0.74 -49.19
N ALA A 932 24.53 -1.06 -50.34
CA ALA A 932 23.39 -0.28 -50.87
C ALA A 932 22.12 -0.50 -50.04
N ALA A 933 21.81 -1.77 -49.78
CA ALA A 933 20.98 -2.23 -48.68
C ALA A 933 21.71 -3.38 -47.93
N ALA A 934 21.63 -3.38 -46.60
CA ALA A 934 22.28 -4.39 -45.77
C ALA A 934 21.30 -5.53 -45.41
N PRO A 935 21.64 -6.81 -45.65
CA PRO A 935 20.75 -7.94 -45.39
C PRO A 935 20.87 -8.49 -43.95
N LEU A 936 19.73 -8.78 -43.33
CA LEU A 936 19.58 -9.45 -42.03
C LEU A 936 18.50 -10.53 -42.17
N ALA A 937 18.83 -11.78 -41.85
CA ALA A 937 17.87 -12.88 -41.89
C ALA A 937 17.55 -13.40 -40.49
N CYS A 938 16.29 -13.84 -40.32
CA CYS A 938 15.73 -14.31 -39.06
C CYS A 938 14.94 -15.60 -39.27
N ALA A 939 15.25 -16.63 -38.50
CA ALA A 939 14.44 -17.83 -38.36
C ALA A 939 13.49 -17.68 -37.16
N THR A 940 12.21 -17.97 -37.33
CA THR A 940 11.21 -17.99 -36.24
C THR A 940 10.59 -19.38 -36.12
N SER A 941 10.65 -19.97 -34.93
CA SER A 941 9.96 -21.22 -34.61
C SER A 941 9.04 -21.10 -33.40
N VAL A 942 7.99 -21.92 -33.39
CA VAL A 942 6.99 -21.97 -32.33
C VAL A 942 6.77 -23.42 -31.88
N GLN A 943 6.45 -23.60 -30.60
CA GLN A 943 6.16 -24.88 -29.96
C GLN A 943 4.97 -24.74 -28.99
N ILE A 944 4.00 -25.67 -29.05
CA ILE A 944 2.83 -25.70 -28.17
C ILE A 944 2.85 -26.99 -27.32
N CYS A 945 2.69 -26.86 -26.01
CA CYS A 945 2.65 -27.96 -25.05
C CYS A 945 1.32 -28.01 -24.27
N HIS A 946 0.86 -29.22 -23.94
CA HIS A 946 -0.40 -29.49 -23.24
C HIS A 946 -0.20 -30.20 -21.89
N GLN A 947 -1.26 -30.28 -21.08
CA GLN A 947 -1.20 -30.87 -19.74
C GLN A 947 -1.21 -32.42 -19.73
N PRO A 948 -0.47 -33.08 -18.82
CA PRO A 948 0.41 -32.49 -17.81
C PRO A 948 1.72 -31.96 -18.41
N PHE A 949 2.12 -30.73 -18.07
CA PHE A 949 3.32 -30.08 -18.63
C PHE A 949 4.66 -30.75 -18.28
N SER A 950 4.67 -31.82 -17.47
CA SER A 950 5.82 -32.68 -17.20
C SER A 950 6.04 -33.75 -18.29
N ASP A 951 5.04 -33.99 -19.14
CA ASP A 951 5.07 -34.99 -20.20
C ASP A 951 5.48 -34.32 -21.52
N THR A 952 6.78 -34.42 -21.85
CA THR A 952 7.36 -33.82 -23.06
C THR A 952 6.80 -34.40 -24.36
N SER A 953 6.10 -35.54 -24.33
CA SER A 953 5.39 -36.02 -25.52
C SER A 953 4.23 -35.11 -25.89
N LYS A 954 3.63 -34.38 -24.94
CA LYS A 954 2.48 -33.50 -25.20
C LYS A 954 2.83 -32.13 -25.78
N CYS A 955 4.08 -31.97 -26.23
CA CYS A 955 4.57 -30.83 -26.98
C CYS A 955 4.61 -31.16 -28.47
N SER A 956 4.28 -30.18 -29.32
CA SER A 956 4.69 -30.24 -30.73
C SER A 956 6.22 -30.25 -30.84
N LEU A 957 6.75 -30.63 -32.00
CA LEU A 957 8.09 -30.19 -32.38
C LEU A 957 8.11 -28.66 -32.58
N PRO A 958 9.29 -28.01 -32.49
CA PRO A 958 9.48 -26.67 -33.03
C PRO A 958 9.25 -26.67 -34.54
N GLN A 959 8.36 -25.80 -35.01
CA GLN A 959 7.98 -25.67 -36.43
C GLN A 959 7.80 -24.20 -36.79
N GLY A 960 7.61 -23.90 -38.08
CA GLY A 960 7.23 -22.57 -38.54
C GLY A 960 5.88 -22.13 -37.95
N VAL A 961 5.65 -20.81 -37.90
CA VAL A 961 4.32 -20.26 -37.60
C VAL A 961 3.33 -20.75 -38.65
N VAL A 962 3.70 -20.68 -39.94
CA VAL A 962 2.82 -21.07 -41.05
C VAL A 962 2.48 -22.56 -41.01
N ASP A 963 3.43 -23.44 -40.67
CA ASP A 963 3.21 -24.89 -40.51
C ASP A 963 2.05 -25.16 -39.53
N ILE A 964 2.08 -24.51 -38.36
CA ILE A 964 1.09 -24.67 -37.29
C ILE A 964 -0.28 -24.09 -37.69
N THR A 965 -0.31 -23.07 -38.57
CA THR A 965 -1.57 -22.48 -39.07
C THR A 965 -2.21 -23.20 -40.25
N GLY A 966 -1.47 -24.08 -40.95
CA GLY A 966 -1.83 -24.54 -42.29
C GLY A 966 -2.94 -25.61 -42.37
N ASP A 967 -2.92 -26.60 -41.47
CA ASP A 967 -3.94 -27.66 -41.37
C ASP A 967 -3.87 -28.34 -39.99
N GLU A 968 -4.98 -28.84 -39.44
CA GLU A 968 -4.95 -29.73 -38.27
C GLU A 968 -4.13 -31.01 -38.56
N ALA A 969 -4.05 -31.44 -39.83
CA ALA A 969 -3.29 -32.61 -40.25
C ALA A 969 -1.75 -32.48 -40.12
N TYR A 970 -1.21 -31.25 -40.02
CA TYR A 970 0.24 -31.01 -39.93
C TYR A 970 0.74 -30.63 -38.52
N MET A 971 -0.17 -30.36 -37.58
CA MET A 971 0.23 -30.21 -36.18
C MET A 971 0.66 -31.58 -35.62
N ASP A 972 1.98 -31.80 -35.60
CA ASP A 972 2.70 -33.02 -35.23
C ASP A 972 2.59 -33.33 -33.72
N TYR A 973 1.36 -33.60 -33.26
CA TYR A 973 1.01 -33.98 -31.89
C TYR A 973 0.87 -35.50 -31.78
N PRO A 974 1.61 -36.19 -30.88
CA PRO A 974 1.31 -37.59 -30.60
C PRO A 974 -0.09 -37.74 -29.98
N SER A 975 -0.78 -38.77 -30.42
CA SER A 975 -2.24 -38.85 -30.40
C SER A 975 -2.85 -39.13 -29.02
N ASN A 976 -3.12 -38.09 -28.22
CA ASN A 976 -4.08 -38.15 -27.08
C ASN A 976 -4.51 -36.77 -26.50
N LEU A 977 -4.76 -35.76 -27.35
CA LEU A 977 -5.32 -34.47 -26.89
C LEU A 977 -6.83 -34.55 -26.60
N THR A 978 -7.31 -33.76 -25.63
CA THR A 978 -8.76 -33.54 -25.45
C THR A 978 -9.31 -32.63 -26.55
N SER A 979 -10.62 -32.66 -26.79
CA SER A 979 -11.25 -31.70 -27.73
C SER A 979 -11.15 -30.25 -27.25
N ALA A 980 -11.03 -30.03 -25.94
CA ALA A 980 -10.76 -28.72 -25.36
C ALA A 980 -9.35 -28.22 -25.70
N GLN A 981 -8.36 -29.09 -25.58
CA GLN A 981 -6.96 -28.81 -25.94
C GLN A 981 -6.81 -28.57 -27.45
N ARG A 982 -7.44 -29.38 -28.32
CA ARG A 982 -7.50 -29.13 -29.77
C ARG A 982 -8.10 -27.76 -30.09
N ASN A 983 -9.30 -27.46 -29.58
CA ASN A 983 -9.96 -26.17 -29.81
C ASN A 983 -9.09 -24.99 -29.35
N MET A 984 -8.40 -25.11 -28.21
CA MET A 984 -7.53 -24.06 -27.68
C MET A 984 -6.32 -23.81 -28.58
N SER A 985 -5.65 -24.87 -29.02
CA SER A 985 -4.48 -24.78 -29.90
C SER A 985 -4.84 -24.33 -31.32
N ALA A 986 -6.02 -24.73 -31.82
CA ALA A 986 -6.57 -24.21 -33.07
C ALA A 986 -6.83 -22.69 -33.01
N ILE A 987 -7.44 -22.18 -31.92
CA ILE A 987 -7.65 -20.73 -31.70
C ILE A 987 -6.31 -19.97 -31.69
N PHE A 988 -5.29 -20.52 -31.02
CA PHE A 988 -3.95 -19.93 -31.00
C PHE A 988 -3.33 -19.90 -32.40
N ALA A 989 -3.35 -21.03 -33.10
CA ALA A 989 -2.81 -21.16 -34.45
C ALA A 989 -3.47 -20.16 -35.43
N SER A 990 -4.80 -20.21 -35.59
CA SER A 990 -5.49 -19.47 -36.63
C SER A 990 -5.58 -17.95 -36.38
N TYR A 991 -5.49 -17.48 -35.13
CA TYR A 991 -5.77 -16.08 -34.78
C TYR A 991 -4.65 -15.35 -34.03
N MET A 992 -3.66 -16.04 -33.46
CA MET A 992 -2.70 -15.42 -32.55
C MET A 992 -1.24 -15.62 -32.97
N LEU A 993 -0.91 -16.75 -33.60
CA LEU A 993 0.47 -17.00 -34.08
C LEU A 993 0.84 -16.18 -35.32
N LEU A 994 -0.12 -15.72 -36.14
CA LEU A 994 0.21 -14.85 -37.28
C LEU A 994 0.78 -13.48 -36.85
N ASP A 995 0.35 -12.97 -35.68
CA ASP A 995 0.93 -11.77 -35.03
C ASP A 995 2.29 -12.07 -34.35
N THR A 996 2.74 -13.33 -34.27
CA THR A 996 4.06 -13.67 -33.69
C THR A 996 5.24 -13.60 -34.67
N SER A 997 5.01 -13.34 -35.96
CA SER A 997 6.09 -13.19 -36.96
C SER A 997 6.53 -11.73 -37.12
N ILE A 998 7.84 -11.47 -37.16
CA ILE A 998 8.40 -10.13 -37.44
C ILE A 998 8.06 -9.62 -38.85
N TYR A 999 7.63 -10.51 -39.77
CA TYR A 999 7.28 -10.15 -41.15
C TYR A 999 6.19 -9.07 -41.20
N LEU A 1000 5.13 -9.24 -40.41
CA LEU A 1000 3.94 -8.38 -40.45
C LEU A 1000 4.21 -6.96 -39.91
N PRO A 1001 4.79 -6.75 -38.70
CA PRO A 1001 5.11 -5.40 -38.22
C PRO A 1001 6.12 -4.67 -39.11
N VAL A 1002 7.14 -5.36 -39.65
CA VAL A 1002 8.08 -4.72 -40.59
C VAL A 1002 7.39 -4.37 -41.91
N SER A 1003 6.53 -5.24 -42.47
CA SER A 1003 5.76 -4.92 -43.68
C SER A 1003 4.77 -3.77 -43.48
N MET A 1004 4.26 -3.54 -42.26
CA MET A 1004 3.25 -2.51 -41.95
C MET A 1004 3.82 -1.18 -41.49
N MET A 1005 5.10 -1.13 -41.11
CA MET A 1005 5.78 0.07 -40.59
C MET A 1005 7.08 0.44 -41.33
N GLY A 1006 7.71 -0.49 -42.05
CA GLY A 1006 9.02 -0.26 -42.69
C GLY A 1006 10.06 0.25 -41.67
N GLY A 1007 10.90 1.20 -42.07
CA GLY A 1007 11.91 1.81 -41.21
C GLY A 1007 11.37 2.54 -39.95
N TYR A 1008 10.06 2.78 -39.83
CA TYR A 1008 9.47 3.37 -38.61
C TYR A 1008 9.47 2.42 -37.40
N ILE A 1009 9.71 1.12 -37.60
CA ILE A 1009 9.88 0.16 -36.50
C ILE A 1009 11.21 0.35 -35.74
N LEU A 1010 12.25 0.86 -36.40
CA LEU A 1010 13.61 0.89 -35.85
C LEU A 1010 13.74 1.87 -34.67
N GLN A 1011 14.55 1.57 -33.67
CA GLN A 1011 14.90 2.51 -32.59
C GLN A 1011 15.94 3.53 -33.03
N ALA A 1012 16.85 3.19 -33.96
CA ALA A 1012 17.86 4.09 -34.52
C ALA A 1012 17.24 5.41 -35.04
N LYS A 1013 16.00 5.34 -35.59
CA LYS A 1013 15.19 6.49 -36.03
C LYS A 1013 15.12 7.63 -35.00
N ASN A 1014 15.13 7.29 -33.71
CA ASN A 1014 14.96 8.24 -32.60
C ASN A 1014 16.20 9.15 -32.40
N SER A 1015 17.33 8.78 -33.02
CA SER A 1015 18.59 9.53 -33.02
C SER A 1015 18.92 10.17 -34.37
N LEU A 1016 18.08 9.95 -35.39
CA LEU A 1016 18.24 10.48 -36.74
C LEU A 1016 17.77 11.94 -36.82
N GLN A 1017 18.66 12.86 -37.22
CA GLN A 1017 18.40 14.30 -37.26
C GLN A 1017 18.65 14.88 -38.65
N HIS A 1018 17.60 15.30 -39.36
CA HIS A 1018 17.70 15.89 -40.71
C HIS A 1018 18.48 15.00 -41.69
N GLY A 1019 18.22 13.69 -41.71
CA GLY A 1019 18.98 12.72 -42.51
C GLY A 1019 20.40 12.42 -42.02
N GLN A 1020 20.85 13.03 -40.91
CA GLN A 1020 22.13 12.73 -40.27
C GLN A 1020 21.94 11.81 -39.06
N GLN A 1021 22.62 10.67 -39.07
CA GLN A 1021 22.64 9.69 -38.00
C GLN A 1021 23.76 10.04 -36.99
N THR A 1022 23.46 10.10 -35.69
CA THR A 1022 24.50 10.20 -34.65
C THR A 1022 25.21 8.86 -34.47
N LYS A 1023 26.36 8.81 -33.76
CA LYS A 1023 27.01 7.49 -33.48
C LYS A 1023 25.97 6.54 -32.85
N LEU A 1024 25.89 5.35 -33.44
CA LEU A 1024 25.16 4.19 -32.93
C LEU A 1024 26.12 3.32 -32.10
N PRO A 1025 25.63 2.50 -31.16
CA PRO A 1025 26.44 1.45 -30.54
C PRO A 1025 26.79 0.37 -31.57
N ASP A 1026 27.90 -0.31 -31.33
CA ASP A 1026 28.48 -1.30 -32.26
C ASP A 1026 27.65 -2.62 -32.33
N ASN A 1027 26.58 -2.70 -31.52
CA ASN A 1027 25.58 -3.78 -31.50
C ASN A 1027 24.13 -3.28 -31.68
N GLN A 1028 23.92 -2.11 -32.30
CA GLN A 1028 22.59 -1.55 -32.56
C GLN A 1028 21.64 -2.57 -33.21
N TRP A 1029 22.11 -3.38 -34.17
CA TRP A 1029 21.26 -4.37 -34.85
C TRP A 1029 20.67 -5.41 -33.89
N GLN A 1030 21.37 -5.77 -32.82
CA GLN A 1030 20.86 -6.68 -31.78
C GLN A 1030 19.73 -5.99 -31.00
N LEU A 1031 19.91 -4.72 -30.64
CA LEU A 1031 18.89 -3.91 -29.96
C LEU A 1031 17.63 -3.73 -30.83
N GLU A 1032 17.80 -3.59 -32.15
CA GLU A 1032 16.67 -3.57 -33.09
C GLU A 1032 15.91 -4.89 -33.12
N VAL A 1033 16.59 -6.04 -33.13
CA VAL A 1033 15.93 -7.36 -33.08
C VAL A 1033 15.22 -7.59 -31.74
N GLU A 1034 15.82 -7.16 -30.62
CA GLU A 1034 15.18 -7.19 -29.30
C GLU A 1034 13.93 -6.31 -29.24
N HIS A 1035 13.97 -5.13 -29.86
CA HIS A 1035 12.80 -4.27 -29.97
C HIS A 1035 11.73 -4.89 -30.86
N MET A 1036 12.07 -5.38 -32.06
CA MET A 1036 11.13 -6.07 -32.96
C MET A 1036 10.47 -7.28 -32.27
N SER A 1037 11.23 -8.04 -31.47
CA SER A 1037 10.70 -9.11 -30.62
C SER A 1037 9.71 -8.59 -29.58
N ALA A 1038 9.98 -7.46 -28.91
CA ALA A 1038 9.03 -6.84 -27.99
C ALA A 1038 7.76 -6.29 -28.69
N VAL A 1039 7.88 -5.73 -29.91
CA VAL A 1039 6.74 -5.32 -30.74
C VAL A 1039 5.86 -6.53 -31.05
N VAL A 1040 6.48 -7.65 -31.44
CA VAL A 1040 5.82 -8.94 -31.71
C VAL A 1040 5.13 -9.52 -30.46
N LEU A 1041 5.80 -9.54 -29.31
CA LEU A 1041 5.23 -10.05 -28.06
C LEU A 1041 4.08 -9.17 -27.53
N SER A 1042 4.17 -7.85 -27.68
CA SER A 1042 3.03 -6.95 -27.42
C SER A 1042 1.89 -7.12 -28.44
N GLY A 1043 2.23 -7.53 -29.68
CA GLY A 1043 1.29 -7.95 -30.71
C GLY A 1043 0.46 -9.14 -30.28
N LEU A 1044 1.12 -10.24 -29.88
CA LEU A 1044 0.48 -11.42 -29.31
C LEU A 1044 -0.47 -11.07 -28.14
N GLN A 1045 -0.01 -10.24 -27.19
CA GLN A 1045 -0.86 -9.80 -26.07
C GLN A 1045 -2.08 -8.96 -26.53
N SER A 1046 -1.95 -8.15 -27.59
CA SER A 1046 -3.06 -7.37 -28.14
C SER A 1046 -4.02 -8.25 -28.95
N ALA A 1047 -3.53 -9.20 -29.75
CA ALA A 1047 -4.33 -10.15 -30.52
C ALA A 1047 -5.25 -10.99 -29.62
N ILE A 1048 -4.77 -11.41 -28.44
CA ILE A 1048 -5.57 -12.12 -27.43
C ILE A 1048 -6.75 -11.28 -26.93
N VAL A 1049 -6.55 -9.97 -26.73
CA VAL A 1049 -7.62 -9.05 -26.31
C VAL A 1049 -8.58 -8.77 -27.48
N GLU A 1050 -8.02 -8.51 -28.67
CA GLU A 1050 -8.75 -8.20 -29.90
C GLU A 1050 -9.66 -9.37 -30.32
N TYR A 1051 -9.23 -10.64 -30.14
CA TYR A 1051 -10.05 -11.84 -30.35
C TYR A 1051 -11.39 -11.83 -29.58
N ALA A 1052 -11.40 -11.27 -28.37
CA ALA A 1052 -12.61 -11.09 -27.58
C ALA A 1052 -13.33 -9.77 -27.89
N THR A 1053 -12.63 -8.65 -28.09
CA THR A 1053 -13.30 -7.35 -28.26
C THR A 1053 -13.85 -7.11 -29.68
N GLY A 1054 -13.27 -7.74 -30.70
CA GLY A 1054 -13.40 -7.30 -32.08
C GLY A 1054 -12.57 -6.03 -32.38
N PRO A 1055 -12.62 -5.54 -33.64
CA PRO A 1055 -11.84 -4.38 -34.06
C PRO A 1055 -12.35 -3.09 -33.40
N SER A 1056 -11.42 -2.18 -33.08
CA SER A 1056 -11.75 -0.92 -32.39
C SER A 1056 -12.42 0.14 -33.28
N ASP A 1057 -12.40 -0.04 -34.60
CA ASP A 1057 -13.05 0.84 -35.58
C ASP A 1057 -14.44 0.30 -35.98
N PRO A 1058 -15.55 1.01 -35.65
CA PRO A 1058 -16.90 0.58 -36.02
C PRO A 1058 -17.13 0.40 -37.52
N ARG A 1059 -16.31 1.04 -38.37
CA ARG A 1059 -16.39 0.91 -39.83
C ARG A 1059 -15.88 -0.43 -40.33
N LEU A 1060 -15.07 -1.14 -39.53
CA LEU A 1060 -14.57 -2.46 -39.87
C LEU A 1060 -15.53 -3.58 -39.45
N ILE A 1061 -16.38 -3.38 -38.43
CA ILE A 1061 -17.28 -4.41 -37.89
C ILE A 1061 -18.15 -5.08 -38.97
N SER A 1062 -18.57 -4.35 -40.01
CA SER A 1062 -19.35 -4.89 -41.15
C SER A 1062 -18.57 -5.79 -42.11
N TYR A 1063 -17.24 -5.82 -42.01
CA TYR A 1063 -16.31 -6.62 -42.81
C TYR A 1063 -15.56 -7.67 -41.96
N TYR A 1064 -16.01 -7.89 -40.72
CA TYR A 1064 -15.60 -9.04 -39.94
C TYR A 1064 -16.79 -9.99 -39.90
N ALA A 1065 -16.59 -11.24 -40.33
CA ALA A 1065 -17.64 -12.23 -40.23
C ALA A 1065 -17.93 -12.50 -38.74
N SER A 1066 -19.19 -12.71 -38.36
CA SER A 1066 -19.47 -13.50 -37.17
C SER A 1066 -19.61 -14.95 -37.63
N PRO A 1067 -18.99 -15.96 -36.97
CA PRO A 1067 -19.17 -17.35 -37.36
C PRO A 1067 -20.66 -17.71 -37.29
N GLU A 1068 -21.24 -18.28 -38.36
CA GLU A 1068 -22.68 -18.56 -38.44
C GLU A 1068 -23.18 -19.46 -37.30
N ALA A 1069 -22.29 -20.33 -36.80
CA ALA A 1069 -22.42 -20.97 -35.48
C ALA A 1069 -21.03 -21.10 -34.83
N PRO A 1070 -20.63 -20.23 -33.88
CA PRO A 1070 -19.39 -20.42 -33.14
C PRO A 1070 -19.55 -21.65 -32.23
N ASN A 1071 -18.50 -22.44 -32.04
CA ASN A 1071 -18.58 -23.59 -31.14
C ASN A 1071 -18.61 -23.13 -29.66
N GLU A 1072 -19.16 -23.94 -28.76
CA GLU A 1072 -19.29 -23.55 -27.34
C GLU A 1072 -17.94 -23.30 -26.65
N GLN A 1073 -16.84 -23.89 -27.17
CA GLN A 1073 -15.50 -23.67 -26.65
C GLN A 1073 -14.99 -22.26 -26.98
N GLN A 1074 -15.14 -21.80 -28.22
CA GLN A 1074 -14.80 -20.44 -28.66
C GLN A 1074 -15.57 -19.40 -27.83
N LYS A 1075 -16.88 -19.62 -27.64
CA LYS A 1075 -17.74 -18.80 -26.76
C LYS A 1075 -17.26 -18.79 -25.31
N LEU A 1076 -16.77 -19.92 -24.80
CA LEU A 1076 -16.23 -20.02 -23.45
C LEU A 1076 -14.89 -19.29 -23.33
N VAL A 1077 -13.98 -19.44 -24.30
CA VAL A 1077 -12.66 -18.80 -24.34
C VAL A 1077 -12.80 -17.28 -24.41
N ALA A 1078 -13.54 -16.74 -25.38
CA ALA A 1078 -13.71 -15.30 -25.58
C ALA A 1078 -14.44 -14.57 -24.42
N ARG A 1079 -15.20 -15.30 -23.59
CA ARG A 1079 -15.87 -14.78 -22.39
C ARG A 1079 -15.07 -14.92 -21.09
N ASN A 1080 -13.87 -15.49 -21.18
CA ASN A 1080 -12.99 -15.80 -20.04
C ASN A 1080 -11.57 -15.25 -20.23
N ILE A 1081 -11.38 -14.16 -20.99
CA ILE A 1081 -10.07 -13.50 -21.09
C ILE A 1081 -9.91 -12.50 -19.94
N LYS A 1082 -8.84 -12.64 -19.15
CA LYS A 1082 -8.43 -11.67 -18.12
C LYS A 1082 -7.72 -10.50 -18.76
N VAL A 1083 -8.05 -9.29 -18.33
CA VAL A 1083 -7.26 -8.07 -18.57
C VAL A 1083 -7.14 -7.27 -17.28
N ARG A 1084 -6.28 -6.25 -17.27
CA ARG A 1084 -6.26 -5.24 -16.20
C ARG A 1084 -7.03 -4.00 -16.64
N SER A 1085 -7.74 -3.36 -15.72
CA SER A 1085 -8.67 -2.28 -16.08
C SER A 1085 -8.81 -1.21 -15.01
N THR A 1086 -8.37 0.01 -15.34
CA THR A 1086 -8.55 1.21 -14.50
C THR A 1086 -9.97 1.79 -14.56
N THR A 1087 -10.82 1.33 -15.48
CA THR A 1087 -12.20 1.81 -15.68
C THR A 1087 -13.25 1.01 -14.90
N HIS A 1088 -12.82 0.00 -14.15
CA HIS A 1088 -13.65 -0.86 -13.32
C HIS A 1088 -13.16 -0.84 -11.86
N ALA A 1089 -14.07 -1.19 -10.95
CA ALA A 1089 -13.78 -1.33 -9.52
C ALA A 1089 -14.33 -2.67 -9.04
N ASN A 1090 -13.44 -3.50 -8.51
CA ASN A 1090 -13.76 -4.77 -7.85
C ASN A 1090 -14.12 -4.49 -6.38
N PHE A 1091 -15.13 -5.16 -5.82
CA PHE A 1091 -15.59 -5.01 -4.43
C PHE A 1091 -15.65 -6.36 -3.72
N SER A 1092 -15.25 -6.43 -2.45
CA SER A 1092 -15.50 -7.63 -1.63
C SER A 1092 -17.00 -7.84 -1.37
N VAL A 1093 -17.57 -8.95 -1.85
CA VAL A 1093 -18.99 -9.30 -1.64
C VAL A 1093 -19.30 -9.45 -0.15
N LEU A 1094 -18.37 -10.04 0.61
CA LEU A 1094 -18.49 -10.20 2.07
C LEU A 1094 -18.48 -8.84 2.78
N GLY A 1095 -17.60 -7.91 2.37
CA GLY A 1095 -17.57 -6.54 2.92
C GLY A 1095 -18.88 -5.78 2.71
N LEU A 1096 -19.47 -5.90 1.51
CA LEU A 1096 -20.80 -5.35 1.21
C LEU A 1096 -21.89 -6.00 2.07
N ALA A 1097 -21.92 -7.33 2.15
CA ALA A 1097 -22.91 -8.07 2.93
C ALA A 1097 -22.88 -7.70 4.42
N ILE A 1098 -21.69 -7.57 5.02
CA ILE A 1098 -21.53 -7.17 6.43
C ILE A 1098 -22.08 -5.76 6.67
N ILE A 1099 -21.69 -4.77 5.86
CA ILE A 1099 -22.19 -3.39 6.04
C ILE A 1099 -23.72 -3.35 5.91
N LEU A 1100 -24.26 -3.94 4.85
CA LEU A 1100 -25.69 -3.88 4.57
C LEU A 1100 -26.52 -4.64 5.62
N THR A 1101 -26.08 -5.82 6.07
CA THR A 1101 -26.78 -6.60 7.09
C THR A 1101 -26.73 -5.91 8.46
N VAL A 1102 -25.56 -5.48 8.92
CA VAL A 1102 -25.40 -4.83 10.24
C VAL A 1102 -26.12 -3.48 10.27
N GLY A 1103 -26.00 -2.67 9.20
CA GLY A 1103 -26.73 -1.41 9.10
C GLY A 1103 -28.24 -1.62 9.08
N THR A 1104 -28.76 -2.55 8.27
CA THR A 1104 -30.21 -2.85 8.21
C THR A 1104 -30.73 -3.33 9.56
N LEU A 1105 -29.97 -4.18 10.27
CA LEU A 1105 -30.33 -4.62 11.62
C LEU A 1105 -30.42 -3.44 12.60
N ILE A 1106 -29.49 -2.49 12.56
CA ILE A 1106 -29.54 -1.27 13.40
C ILE A 1106 -30.77 -0.41 13.07
N LEU A 1107 -31.12 -0.24 11.79
CA LEU A 1107 -32.31 0.52 11.37
C LEU A 1107 -33.60 -0.17 11.84
N LEU A 1108 -33.71 -1.48 11.63
CA LEU A 1108 -34.86 -2.28 12.09
C LEU A 1108 -35.01 -2.23 13.61
N ILE A 1109 -33.92 -2.34 14.37
CA ILE A 1109 -33.96 -2.24 15.84
C ILE A 1109 -34.50 -0.86 16.26
N GLU A 1110 -34.08 0.25 15.66
CA GLU A 1110 -34.57 1.58 16.04
C GLU A 1110 -36.07 1.74 15.79
N THR A 1111 -36.54 1.36 14.60
CA THR A 1111 -37.96 1.44 14.23
C THR A 1111 -38.85 0.50 15.07
N ILE A 1112 -38.36 -0.69 15.41
CA ILE A 1112 -39.07 -1.66 16.25
C ILE A 1112 -39.06 -1.22 17.73
N LEU A 1113 -37.96 -0.65 18.22
CA LEU A 1113 -37.76 -0.35 19.64
C LEU A 1113 -38.79 0.63 20.19
N GLU A 1114 -39.01 1.80 19.55
CA GLU A 1114 -40.04 2.73 20.01
C GLU A 1114 -41.45 2.12 19.89
N CYS A 1115 -41.76 1.45 18.77
CA CYS A 1115 -43.09 0.88 18.53
C CYS A 1115 -43.47 -0.24 19.51
N VAL A 1116 -42.59 -1.23 19.72
CA VAL A 1116 -42.89 -2.43 20.53
C VAL A 1116 -42.73 -2.14 22.03
N TYR A 1117 -41.71 -1.36 22.42
CA TYR A 1117 -41.47 -1.08 23.83
C TYR A 1117 -42.56 -0.19 24.43
N VAL A 1118 -43.00 0.85 23.72
CA VAL A 1118 -44.03 1.77 24.24
C VAL A 1118 -45.43 1.15 24.19
N ARG A 1119 -45.80 0.46 23.09
CA ARG A 1119 -47.19 0.00 22.89
C ARG A 1119 -47.49 -1.43 23.34
N VAL A 1120 -46.53 -2.36 23.21
CA VAL A 1120 -46.79 -3.81 23.36
C VAL A 1120 -46.31 -4.34 24.70
N LEU A 1121 -45.05 -4.12 25.07
CA LEU A 1121 -44.43 -4.75 26.24
C LEU A 1121 -44.94 -4.25 27.60
N TRP A 1122 -45.63 -3.10 27.65
CA TRP A 1122 -45.93 -2.36 28.89
C TRP A 1122 -47.42 -2.19 29.22
N ARG A 1123 -48.35 -2.71 28.40
CA ARG A 1123 -49.77 -2.80 28.77
C ARG A 1123 -50.00 -4.02 29.67
N GLY A 1124 -49.75 -3.86 30.97
CA GLY A 1124 -50.21 -4.82 32.00
C GLY A 1124 -49.23 -5.26 33.09
N ARG A 1125 -48.08 -4.58 33.31
CA ARG A 1125 -47.17 -4.86 34.44
C ARG A 1125 -46.56 -3.58 35.05
N ASP A 1126 -46.66 -3.45 36.37
CA ASP A 1126 -46.27 -2.23 37.09
C ASP A 1126 -44.75 -2.02 37.25
N TRP A 1127 -43.96 -3.08 37.03
CA TRP A 1127 -42.60 -3.22 37.59
C TRP A 1127 -41.57 -2.16 37.16
N HIS A 1128 -41.89 -1.32 36.16
CA HIS A 1128 -41.06 -0.21 35.71
C HIS A 1128 -41.83 1.11 35.47
N GLN A 1129 -43.10 1.22 35.90
CA GLN A 1129 -44.09 2.21 35.45
C GLN A 1129 -43.55 3.66 35.34
N TYR A 1130 -42.85 4.15 36.36
CA TYR A 1130 -42.26 5.50 36.38
C TYR A 1130 -41.39 5.79 35.15
N LYS A 1131 -40.59 4.83 34.69
CA LYS A 1131 -39.66 5.03 33.57
C LYS A 1131 -40.36 5.24 32.23
N ARG A 1132 -41.52 4.61 32.00
CA ARG A 1132 -42.38 4.89 30.82
C ARG A 1132 -42.91 6.32 30.89
N ILE A 1133 -43.48 6.67 32.04
CA ILE A 1133 -44.09 7.98 32.25
C ILE A 1133 -43.03 9.07 32.12
N GLU A 1134 -41.82 8.90 32.65
CA GLU A 1134 -40.71 9.85 32.48
C GLU A 1134 -40.24 9.95 31.00
N TRP A 1135 -40.21 8.86 30.23
CA TRP A 1135 -39.88 8.93 28.80
C TRP A 1135 -40.96 9.69 28.00
N CYS A 1136 -42.24 9.42 28.25
CA CYS A 1136 -43.36 10.07 27.58
C CYS A 1136 -43.50 11.54 27.99
N VAL A 1137 -43.43 11.84 29.29
CA VAL A 1137 -43.58 13.21 29.85
C VAL A 1137 -42.43 14.15 29.47
N ASN A 1138 -41.22 13.63 29.26
CA ASN A 1138 -40.11 14.40 28.69
C ASN A 1138 -40.21 14.58 27.15
N GLY A 1139 -41.21 14.00 26.50
CA GLY A 1139 -41.53 14.26 25.10
C GLY A 1139 -42.08 15.67 24.89
N THR A 1140 -41.74 16.29 23.76
CA THR A 1140 -42.08 17.71 23.48
C THR A 1140 -43.58 18.02 23.62
N LEU A 1141 -44.48 17.11 23.22
CA LEU A 1141 -45.94 17.30 23.32
C LEU A 1141 -46.44 17.27 24.78
N GLN A 1142 -45.89 16.41 25.64
CA GLN A 1142 -46.28 16.36 27.06
C GLN A 1142 -45.69 17.53 27.86
N LEU A 1143 -44.49 17.99 27.53
CA LEU A 1143 -43.95 19.25 28.07
C LEU A 1143 -44.82 20.45 27.68
N GLN A 1144 -45.34 20.48 26.45
CA GLN A 1144 -46.32 21.48 26.03
C GLN A 1144 -47.62 21.36 26.83
N ARG A 1145 -48.18 20.16 27.00
CA ARG A 1145 -49.39 19.91 27.81
C ARG A 1145 -49.28 20.48 29.21
N LEU A 1146 -48.24 20.09 29.95
CA LEU A 1146 -47.99 20.51 31.33
C LEU A 1146 -47.86 22.03 31.47
N ALA A 1147 -47.22 22.69 30.51
CA ALA A 1147 -47.09 24.15 30.50
C ALA A 1147 -48.44 24.87 30.36
N HIS A 1148 -49.41 24.26 29.65
CA HIS A 1148 -50.77 24.81 29.47
C HIS A 1148 -51.69 24.47 30.65
N GLU A 1149 -51.60 23.25 31.15
CA GLU A 1149 -52.34 22.75 32.32
C GLU A 1149 -52.08 23.62 33.56
N GLN A 1150 -50.81 23.98 33.81
CA GLN A 1150 -50.40 24.89 34.89
C GLN A 1150 -50.95 26.32 34.78
N LEU A 1151 -51.47 26.72 33.61
CA LEU A 1151 -52.07 28.04 33.34
C LEU A 1151 -53.61 28.01 33.40
N GLY A 1152 -54.20 26.84 33.68
CA GLY A 1152 -55.64 26.62 33.74
C GLY A 1152 -56.28 26.17 32.43
N TYR A 1153 -55.50 25.60 31.50
CA TYR A 1153 -56.00 25.07 30.22
C TYR A 1153 -56.08 23.53 30.25
N GLY A 1154 -57.29 23.01 30.11
CA GLY A 1154 -57.66 21.59 30.26
C GLY A 1154 -59.18 21.48 30.49
N PRO A 1155 -59.73 20.28 30.73
CA PRO A 1155 -59.01 19.03 31.02
C PRO A 1155 -58.37 18.34 29.80
N TRP A 1156 -57.47 17.40 30.08
CA TRP A 1156 -56.73 16.60 29.08
C TRP A 1156 -56.97 15.10 29.30
N THR A 1157 -56.79 14.31 28.25
CA THR A 1157 -56.86 12.84 28.23
C THR A 1157 -55.59 12.25 27.61
N GLY A 1158 -55.31 10.96 27.86
CA GLY A 1158 -54.05 10.33 27.42
C GLY A 1158 -52.80 10.90 28.11
N CYS A 1159 -52.94 11.41 29.34
CA CYS A 1159 -51.89 12.18 30.04
C CYS A 1159 -50.61 11.39 30.41
N ASP A 1160 -50.60 10.06 30.25
CA ASP A 1160 -49.43 9.19 30.42
C ASP A 1160 -48.99 8.48 29.11
N GLU A 1161 -49.67 8.72 27.99
CA GLU A 1161 -49.27 8.26 26.65
C GLU A 1161 -48.33 9.29 25.97
N GLU A 1162 -47.90 9.03 24.73
CA GLU A 1162 -46.97 9.93 24.01
C GLU A 1162 -47.65 11.18 23.42
N ILE A 1163 -48.92 11.07 23.03
CA ILE A 1163 -49.71 12.15 22.42
C ILE A 1163 -50.88 12.48 23.37
N PRO A 1164 -50.79 13.55 24.18
CA PRO A 1164 -51.91 14.00 24.99
C PRO A 1164 -52.98 14.65 24.11
N LEU A 1165 -54.25 14.38 24.42
CA LEU A 1165 -55.40 14.94 23.71
C LEU A 1165 -56.17 15.89 24.64
N LEU A 1166 -56.61 17.04 24.13
CA LEU A 1166 -57.50 17.91 24.89
C LEU A 1166 -58.90 17.25 24.93
N ALA A 1167 -59.59 17.33 26.08
CA ALA A 1167 -60.87 16.61 26.25
C ALA A 1167 -62.06 17.25 25.50
N GLU A 1168 -61.92 18.51 25.10
CA GLU A 1168 -62.89 19.36 24.40
C GLU A 1168 -62.11 20.24 23.40
N ASP A 1169 -62.80 20.87 22.43
CA ASP A 1169 -62.19 21.75 21.40
C ASP A 1169 -61.75 23.14 21.93
N GLY A 1170 -61.09 23.16 23.10
CA GLY A 1170 -60.58 24.36 23.74
C GLY A 1170 -59.35 24.94 23.04
N GLN A 1171 -59.29 26.28 22.95
CA GLN A 1171 -58.09 26.99 22.50
C GLN A 1171 -56.99 26.96 23.58
N LEU A 1172 -55.73 26.97 23.16
CA LEU A 1172 -54.55 26.94 24.02
C LEU A 1172 -53.97 28.34 24.27
N ALA A 1173 -53.28 28.50 25.41
CA ALA A 1173 -52.58 29.71 25.81
C ALA A 1173 -51.63 30.25 24.73
N THR A 1174 -51.70 31.55 24.46
CA THR A 1174 -50.78 32.26 23.55
C THR A 1174 -49.66 32.97 24.32
N LEU A 1175 -48.66 33.50 23.61
CA LEU A 1175 -47.56 34.23 24.23
C LEU A 1175 -47.99 35.65 24.65
N ASP A 1176 -47.64 35.99 25.89
CA ASP A 1176 -47.59 37.35 26.42
C ASP A 1176 -46.21 37.96 26.12
N LEU A 1177 -46.23 39.06 25.37
CA LEU A 1177 -45.05 39.81 24.92
C LEU A 1177 -44.94 41.19 25.58
N ARG A 1178 -45.73 41.47 26.64
CA ARG A 1178 -45.73 42.77 27.34
C ARG A 1178 -44.40 43.10 28.02
N ASP A 1179 -43.59 42.08 28.34
CA ASP A 1179 -42.13 42.20 28.50
C ASP A 1179 -41.43 41.37 27.42
N PRO A 1180 -40.93 41.98 26.32
CA PRO A 1180 -40.21 41.27 25.27
C PRO A 1180 -38.89 40.61 25.73
N LYS A 1181 -38.35 40.98 26.91
CA LYS A 1181 -37.16 40.35 27.50
C LYS A 1181 -37.50 39.17 28.41
N HIS A 1182 -38.78 39.03 28.79
CA HIS A 1182 -39.29 37.89 29.55
C HIS A 1182 -40.67 37.44 29.02
N PRO A 1183 -40.76 36.92 27.78
CA PRO A 1183 -42.00 36.34 27.28
C PRO A 1183 -42.49 35.23 28.20
N ARG A 1184 -43.82 35.10 28.33
CA ARG A 1184 -44.52 34.08 29.12
C ARG A 1184 -45.73 33.58 28.33
N LEU A 1185 -46.28 32.43 28.66
CA LEU A 1185 -47.62 32.08 28.17
C LEU A 1185 -48.68 32.85 29.00
N ARG A 1186 -49.76 33.28 28.35
CA ARG A 1186 -50.87 33.97 29.02
C ARG A 1186 -51.56 33.03 30.01
N THR A 1187 -51.88 33.54 31.21
CA THR A 1187 -52.77 32.83 32.14
C THR A 1187 -54.22 33.18 31.81
N ARG A 1188 -55.12 32.21 31.98
CA ARG A 1188 -56.58 32.39 31.79
C ARG A 1188 -57.13 33.54 32.66
N ALA A 1189 -56.51 33.78 33.82
CA ALA A 1189 -56.80 34.89 34.73
C ALA A 1189 -56.17 36.24 34.34
N ALA A 1190 -55.12 36.28 33.50
CA ALA A 1190 -54.59 37.53 32.95
C ALA A 1190 -55.45 38.03 31.79
N GLU A 1191 -55.94 37.13 30.94
CA GLU A 1191 -56.90 37.45 29.86
C GLU A 1191 -58.21 38.00 30.45
N ALA A 1192 -58.75 37.33 31.48
CA ALA A 1192 -59.90 37.83 32.24
C ALA A 1192 -59.67 39.18 32.96
N ARG A 1193 -58.41 39.60 33.16
CA ARG A 1193 -58.06 40.92 33.73
C ARG A 1193 -57.83 42.01 32.68
N GLU A 1194 -57.37 41.67 31.47
CA GLU A 1194 -57.32 42.64 30.36
C GLU A 1194 -58.74 43.02 29.90
N LEU A 1195 -59.69 42.10 29.95
CA LEU A 1195 -61.13 42.34 29.75
C LEU A 1195 -61.80 43.25 30.81
N ASN A 1196 -61.11 43.61 31.91
CA ASN A 1196 -61.70 44.27 33.08
C ASN A 1196 -60.94 45.55 33.54
N ARG A 1197 -60.19 46.21 32.66
CA ARG A 1197 -59.55 47.51 32.96
C ARG A 1197 -60.38 48.70 32.46
N PRO A 1198 -60.85 49.61 33.34
CA PRO A 1198 -61.30 50.94 32.92
C PRO A 1198 -60.15 51.69 32.26
N GLY A 1199 -60.41 52.35 31.12
CA GLY A 1199 -59.35 52.84 30.23
C GLY A 1199 -59.13 54.35 30.25
N THR A 1200 -57.87 54.74 30.06
CA THR A 1200 -57.38 55.97 29.41
C THR A 1200 -56.01 55.65 28.77
N GLY A 1201 -55.63 56.16 27.59
CA GLY A 1201 -56.40 56.89 26.58
C GLY A 1201 -55.46 57.68 25.64
N GLY A 1202 -55.54 57.44 24.32
CA GLY A 1202 -54.69 58.09 23.30
C GLY A 1202 -53.26 57.50 23.19
N GLU A 1203 -52.55 57.55 22.06
CA GLU A 1203 -52.86 58.02 20.68
C GLU A 1203 -52.16 57.05 19.70
N THR A 1204 -52.82 56.30 18.80
CA THR A 1204 -53.53 56.64 17.54
C THR A 1204 -52.65 57.03 16.33
N LEU A 1205 -52.61 56.11 15.35
CA LEU A 1205 -52.55 56.28 13.88
C LEU A 1205 -52.80 54.84 13.34
N TRP A 1206 -53.97 54.45 12.79
CA TRP A 1206 -54.63 54.86 11.53
C TRP A 1206 -53.72 54.59 10.30
N GLU A 1207 -54.15 53.97 9.19
CA GLU A 1207 -55.47 53.66 8.60
C GLU A 1207 -55.47 52.20 8.02
N GLY A 1208 -56.53 51.58 7.49
CA GLY A 1208 -57.95 51.94 7.34
C GLY A 1208 -58.78 50.88 6.55
N GLU A 1209 -60.10 50.88 6.80
CA GLU A 1209 -61.28 50.60 5.93
C GLU A 1209 -61.43 49.36 4.98
N GLY A 1210 -62.70 49.00 4.72
CA GLY A 1210 -63.17 48.13 3.61
C GLY A 1210 -63.30 46.61 3.93
N SER A 1211 -64.43 45.93 4.18
CA SER A 1211 -65.90 46.15 4.15
C SER A 1211 -66.66 45.18 3.19
N VAL A 1212 -67.84 44.70 3.63
CA VAL A 1212 -68.97 44.16 2.81
C VAL A 1212 -68.88 42.74 2.18
N LYS A 1213 -69.81 41.85 2.63
CA LYS A 1213 -70.39 40.64 1.94
C LYS A 1213 -69.48 39.41 1.67
N ALA A 1214 -70.00 38.17 1.50
CA ALA A 1214 -71.29 37.56 1.88
C ALA A 1214 -71.27 36.01 1.79
N GLU A 1215 -71.98 35.36 2.73
CA GLU A 1215 -73.04 34.34 2.52
C GLU A 1215 -72.94 33.32 1.36
N LYS A 1216 -72.74 32.03 1.73
CA LYS A 1216 -73.42 30.79 1.25
C LYS A 1216 -72.68 29.56 1.81
N GLU A 1217 -73.27 28.58 2.49
CA GLU A 1217 -74.50 27.79 2.24
C GLU A 1217 -74.58 27.15 0.84
N LYS A 1218 -74.41 25.82 0.75
CA LYS A 1218 -75.51 24.83 0.94
C LYS A 1218 -74.90 23.44 1.26
N HIS A 1219 -75.44 22.62 2.17
CA HIS A 1219 -76.76 21.94 2.25
C HIS A 1219 -76.86 20.68 1.36
N GLY A 1220 -77.43 19.60 1.92
CA GLY A 1220 -77.51 18.25 1.35
C GLY A 1220 -77.04 17.21 2.39
N GLN A 1221 -77.87 16.71 3.31
CA GLN A 1221 -79.04 15.81 3.15
C GLN A 1221 -78.67 14.45 2.51
N SER A 1222 -79.18 13.30 2.98
CA SER A 1222 -80.02 13.01 4.16
C SER A 1222 -80.27 11.49 4.28
N GLN A 1223 -80.48 10.99 5.50
CA GLN A 1223 -81.25 9.75 5.78
C GLN A 1223 -80.61 8.44 5.21
N ASN A 1224 -81.02 7.21 5.58
CA ASN A 1224 -81.96 6.78 6.62
C ASN A 1224 -81.47 5.46 7.28
N GLU A 1225 -81.86 5.27 8.55
CA GLU A 1225 -82.49 4.09 9.17
C GLU A 1225 -82.30 2.64 8.63
N ILE A 1226 -82.21 1.69 9.59
CA ILE A 1226 -82.89 0.36 9.60
C ILE A 1226 -82.35 -0.73 8.62
N ASP A 1227 -82.04 -1.99 9.01
CA ASP A 1227 -81.99 -2.67 10.33
C ASP A 1227 -81.36 -4.10 10.23
N VAL A 1228 -81.42 -4.88 11.32
CA VAL A 1228 -81.61 -6.36 11.39
C VAL A 1228 -80.42 -7.35 11.14
N GLU A 1229 -79.98 -7.93 12.28
CA GLU A 1229 -79.72 -9.35 12.60
C GLU A 1229 -78.61 -10.26 12.00
N SER A 1230 -78.06 -11.07 12.93
CA SER A 1230 -77.47 -12.42 12.79
C SER A 1230 -76.07 -12.59 12.16
N GLY A 1231 -75.22 -13.53 12.61
CA GLY A 1231 -75.30 -14.34 13.84
C GLY A 1231 -74.41 -15.59 13.84
N SER A 1232 -73.67 -15.84 14.95
CA SER A 1232 -72.89 -17.08 15.23
C SER A 1232 -71.66 -17.33 14.31
N GLN A 1233 -70.69 -18.21 14.56
CA GLN A 1233 -70.33 -19.02 15.74
C GLN A 1233 -68.83 -19.46 15.71
N SER A 1234 -68.31 -19.93 16.85
CA SER A 1234 -67.27 -20.98 17.00
C SER A 1234 -65.94 -20.93 16.21
N SER A 1235 -64.88 -20.50 16.92
CA SER A 1235 -63.60 -21.21 17.22
C SER A 1235 -62.95 -22.27 16.30
N ARG A 1236 -61.60 -22.25 16.32
CA ARG A 1236 -60.59 -23.22 15.79
C ARG A 1236 -60.41 -23.15 14.26
N VAL A 1237 -59.22 -23.45 13.71
CA VAL A 1237 -57.98 -23.98 14.30
C VAL A 1237 -56.98 -22.89 14.66
#